data_AF-A7SVI8-F1
#
_entry.id   AF-A7SVI8-F1
#
_cell.length_a   1.000
_cell.length_b   1.000
_cell.length_c   1.000
_cell.angle_alpha   90.00
_cell.angle_beta   90.00
_cell.angle_gamma   90.00
#
_symmetry.space_group_name_H-M   'P 1'
#
loop_
_entity.id
_entity.type
_entity.pdbx_description
1 polymer ?
#
loop_
_entity_poly.entity_id
_entity_poly.type
_entity_poly.pdbx_seq_one_letter_code
_entity_poly.pdbx_strand_id
1 'polypeptide(L)'
;MPPWCRKWVFFGVILALSVTPANAQTYIGFDLSDVSVLESAGTATLGLTRSGVVSGESLVTATVTPLTATAGTDYTSPVATNITFSASETSYNFTVSITDDGIIENTESFFIQLTTTDGSINITQPNITVSITNNDKATFSFASSSYSVEEDTGYVTVNITKIGTSDISLDVKLSTNNGTAFSPVDYTAMSDNMVTFLANEQSKLVNITINVDQTVENDEDFKALLSHTNADQVALGLLNTTTITIGNDDQATFSFASSSYSVEEDTGYVTVNITKIGTSDISLDVKLSTNNGTAFSPVDYTAISDNMVTFLANEQSKLVNITINVDQTVENDEDFKALLSHTNADQVALGLLNTTTITIGNDDQATFSFASSSYSVEEDTGYVTVNITKIGTSDISLDVKLSTNNGTAFSPVDYTAMSDNMVTFLANEQSKLVNITINVDQTVENDEDFKALLSHTNADQVALGLLNTTTITIGNDDQATFSFASSSYSVEEDTGYVTVNITKIGTSDISLDVKLSTNNGTAFSPVDYTAISDNMVTFLANEQSKLVNITINVDQTVENDEDFKALLSHTNADQVALGLLNTTTITIGNDDQATFSFASSSYSVEEDTGYVTVNITKIGTSDISLDVKLSTNNGTAFSPVDYTAMSDNMVTFLANEQSKLVNITINVDQTVENDEDFKALLSHTNADQVALGLLNTTTITIGNDDQATFSFASSSYSVEEDTGYVTVNITKIGTSDISLDV
;
A
#
# COMPACT_ATOMS: atom_id res chain seq x y z
N MET A 1 -145.37 -25.64 32.21
CA MET A 1 -146.13 -25.33 33.45
C MET A 1 -146.84 -23.99 33.23
N PRO A 2 -148.14 -23.87 33.53
CA PRO A 2 -149.04 -22.76 33.12
C PRO A 2 -149.06 -21.62 34.20
N PRO A 3 -150.00 -20.63 34.28
CA PRO A 3 -151.10 -20.12 33.40
C PRO A 3 -151.17 -18.55 33.29
N TRP A 4 -151.85 -17.94 32.29
CA TRP A 4 -153.16 -17.19 32.24
C TRP A 4 -153.25 -15.87 33.09
N CYS A 5 -154.00 -14.78 32.78
CA CYS A 5 -155.34 -14.64 32.18
C CYS A 5 -155.79 -13.15 31.91
N ARG A 6 -156.48 -12.91 30.77
CA ARG A 6 -157.74 -12.13 30.44
C ARG A 6 -158.05 -10.67 30.87
N LYS A 7 -158.35 -9.79 29.87
CA LYS A 7 -159.65 -9.16 29.40
C LYS A 7 -160.34 -8.15 30.37
N TRP A 8 -160.89 -6.99 29.96
CA TRP A 8 -162.14 -6.76 29.18
C TRP A 8 -162.33 -5.27 28.73
N VAL A 9 -163.31 -5.02 27.83
CA VAL A 9 -163.64 -3.79 27.07
C VAL A 9 -164.91 -3.09 27.60
N PHE A 10 -165.06 -1.76 27.42
CA PHE A 10 -166.36 -1.04 27.35
C PHE A 10 -166.30 0.22 26.45
N PHE A 11 -167.45 0.62 25.87
CA PHE A 11 -167.66 1.72 24.91
C PHE A 11 -168.53 2.85 25.50
N GLY A 12 -168.28 4.11 25.11
CA GLY A 12 -169.14 5.29 25.39
C GLY A 12 -168.67 6.55 24.63
N VAL A 13 -169.61 7.32 24.05
CA VAL A 13 -169.45 8.51 23.17
C VAL A 13 -170.03 9.73 23.93
N ILE A 14 -169.51 10.97 23.96
CA ILE A 14 -169.50 12.09 22.98
C ILE A 14 -168.78 13.28 23.66
N LEU A 15 -167.93 14.06 22.95
CA LEU A 15 -168.04 15.53 22.73
C LEU A 15 -166.78 16.05 22.01
N ALA A 16 -166.96 16.82 20.93
CA ALA A 16 -165.89 17.47 20.19
C ALA A 16 -165.37 18.71 20.95
N LEU A 17 -164.07 18.71 21.25
CA LEU A 17 -163.25 19.92 21.41
C LEU A 17 -162.10 19.80 20.42
N SER A 18 -161.98 20.77 19.51
CA SER A 18 -160.81 20.96 18.67
C SER A 18 -159.63 21.36 19.56
N VAL A 19 -158.74 20.40 19.83
CA VAL A 19 -157.40 20.66 20.35
C VAL A 19 -156.45 20.53 19.16
N THR A 20 -156.04 21.66 18.59
CA THR A 20 -154.82 21.74 17.79
C THR A 20 -153.65 21.24 18.64
N PRO A 21 -152.81 20.31 18.16
CA PRO A 21 -151.79 19.70 18.98
C PRO A 21 -150.78 20.75 19.44
N ALA A 22 -150.65 20.92 20.76
CA ALA A 22 -149.55 21.66 21.34
C ALA A 22 -148.27 20.83 21.13
N ASN A 23 -147.37 21.40 20.35
CA ASN A 23 -145.96 21.03 20.15
C ASN A 23 -145.63 20.00 19.05
N ALA A 24 -146.10 20.25 17.83
CA ALA A 24 -145.52 19.64 16.63
C ALA A 24 -144.27 20.47 16.24
N GLN A 25 -143.08 20.00 16.65
CA GLN A 25 -141.82 20.73 16.47
C GLN A 25 -140.94 20.09 15.39
N THR A 26 -140.18 20.91 14.67
CA THR A 26 -139.17 20.44 13.71
C THR A 26 -137.81 20.42 14.42
N TYR A 27 -137.05 19.34 14.27
CA TYR A 27 -135.70 19.23 14.81
C TYR A 27 -134.69 19.19 13.68
N ILE A 28 -133.67 20.06 13.72
CA ILE A 28 -132.58 20.09 12.73
C ILE A 28 -131.24 20.06 13.45
N GLY A 29 -130.27 19.29 12.97
CA GLY A 29 -128.91 19.31 13.49
C GLY A 29 -127.94 18.69 12.52
N PHE A 30 -126.64 18.91 12.76
CA PHE A 30 -125.61 18.12 12.10
C PHE A 30 -125.68 16.66 12.54
N ASP A 31 -125.32 15.75 11.64
CA ASP A 31 -125.27 14.32 11.91
C ASP A 31 -124.05 13.93 12.77
N LEU A 32 -123.03 14.78 12.80
CA LEU A 32 -121.77 14.60 13.52
C LEU A 32 -121.42 15.82 14.38
N SER A 33 -120.56 15.63 15.38
CA SER A 33 -119.93 16.70 16.17
C SER A 33 -118.67 17.27 15.54
N ASP A 34 -118.02 16.47 14.70
CA ASP A 34 -116.75 16.78 14.06
C ASP A 34 -116.61 15.98 12.75
N VAL A 35 -115.82 16.54 11.83
CA VAL A 35 -115.37 15.84 10.62
C VAL A 35 -113.91 16.19 10.37
N SER A 36 -113.14 15.21 9.94
CA SER A 36 -111.77 15.41 9.46
C SER A 36 -111.71 15.08 7.98
N VAL A 37 -111.13 15.98 7.19
CA VAL A 37 -110.95 15.81 5.74
C VAL A 37 -109.51 16.13 5.36
N LEU A 38 -109.00 15.45 4.33
CA LEU A 38 -107.76 15.88 3.70
C LEU A 38 -107.99 17.20 2.97
N GLU A 39 -106.97 18.05 2.88
CA GLU A 39 -107.03 19.28 2.07
C GLU A 39 -107.35 18.98 0.58
N SER A 40 -106.83 17.87 0.06
CA SER A 40 -107.18 17.32 -1.27
C SER A 40 -108.59 16.76 -1.42
N ALA A 41 -109.42 16.74 -0.37
CA ALA A 41 -110.79 16.23 -0.46
C ALA A 41 -111.68 17.12 -1.36
N GLY A 42 -111.25 18.36 -1.65
CA GLY A 42 -111.96 19.36 -2.44
C GLY A 42 -113.21 19.94 -1.76
N THR A 43 -113.95 19.14 -0.99
CA THR A 43 -115.06 19.61 -0.15
C THR A 43 -115.18 18.82 1.16
N ALA A 44 -115.54 19.50 2.25
CA ALA A 44 -116.06 18.90 3.47
C ALA A 44 -117.59 18.82 3.36
N THR A 45 -118.13 17.60 3.29
CA THR A 45 -119.59 17.37 3.22
C THR A 45 -120.16 17.10 4.59
N LEU A 46 -121.05 17.99 5.04
CA LEU A 46 -121.67 17.97 6.37
C LEU A 46 -123.14 17.59 6.22
N GLY A 47 -123.51 16.40 6.69
CA GLY A 47 -124.90 15.96 6.72
C GLY A 47 -125.68 16.70 7.81
N LEU A 48 -126.84 17.24 7.43
CA LEU A 48 -127.84 17.74 8.37
C LEU A 48 -129.07 16.84 8.27
N THR A 49 -129.61 16.44 9.41
CA THR A 49 -130.88 15.72 9.48
C THR A 49 -132.00 16.62 9.98
N ARG A 50 -133.18 16.46 9.36
CA ARG A 50 -134.43 17.10 9.76
C ARG A 50 -135.44 16.02 10.17
N SER A 51 -135.96 16.12 11.38
CA SER A 51 -136.97 15.20 11.94
C SER A 51 -138.12 15.93 12.63
N GLY A 52 -139.17 15.20 13.04
CA GLY A 52 -140.40 15.80 13.57
C GLY A 52 -141.35 16.24 12.45
N VAL A 53 -141.76 17.51 12.43
CA VAL A 53 -142.68 18.04 11.40
C VAL A 53 -141.93 18.40 10.11
N VAL A 54 -142.21 17.66 9.04
CA VAL A 54 -141.53 17.81 7.74
C VAL A 54 -142.42 18.39 6.63
N SER A 55 -143.69 18.69 6.91
CA SER A 55 -144.66 19.07 5.87
C SER A 55 -144.50 20.49 5.29
N GLY A 56 -143.77 21.38 5.98
CA GLY A 56 -143.47 22.75 5.51
C GLY A 56 -141.99 22.96 5.21
N GLU A 57 -141.61 24.13 4.70
CA GLU A 57 -140.20 24.51 4.57
C GLU A 57 -139.58 24.81 5.94
N SER A 58 -138.28 24.58 6.09
CA SER A 58 -137.53 24.95 7.29
C SER A 58 -136.22 25.64 6.91
N LEU A 59 -135.98 26.81 7.49
CA LEU A 59 -134.81 27.63 7.22
C LEU A 59 -133.90 27.66 8.43
N VAL A 60 -132.65 27.24 8.24
CA VAL A 60 -131.56 27.39 9.20
C VAL A 60 -130.41 28.14 8.53
N THR A 61 -129.64 28.89 9.30
CA THR A 61 -128.45 29.60 8.81
C THR A 61 -127.22 28.93 9.40
N ALA A 62 -126.33 28.46 8.54
CA ALA A 62 -125.01 27.96 8.90
C ALA A 62 -123.98 29.10 8.85
N THR A 63 -123.38 29.42 9.99
CA THR A 63 -122.34 30.44 10.12
C THR A 63 -120.98 29.79 10.32
N VAL A 64 -120.02 30.10 9.46
CA VAL A 64 -118.64 29.56 9.52
C VAL A 64 -117.73 30.53 10.27
N THR A 65 -116.99 30.03 11.24
CA THR A 65 -116.01 30.78 12.04
C THR A 65 -114.63 30.10 11.94
N PRO A 66 -113.58 30.81 11.49
CA PRO A 66 -112.23 30.26 11.48
C PRO A 66 -111.74 29.94 12.90
N LEU A 67 -110.95 28.88 13.04
CA LEU A 67 -110.15 28.63 14.24
C LEU A 67 -108.67 28.78 13.89
N THR A 68 -108.01 27.70 13.47
CA THR A 68 -106.65 27.73 12.93
C THR A 68 -106.64 27.82 11.41
N ALA A 69 -107.67 27.29 10.73
CA ALA A 69 -107.85 27.43 9.30
C ALA A 69 -108.36 28.83 8.93
N THR A 70 -107.72 29.43 7.94
CA THR A 70 -107.94 30.75 7.36
C THR A 70 -108.82 30.68 6.10
N ALA A 71 -109.91 31.44 6.09
CA ALA A 71 -110.78 31.53 4.92
C ALA A 71 -110.04 32.17 3.73
N GLY A 72 -110.10 31.52 2.57
CA GLY A 72 -109.41 31.93 1.34
C GLY A 72 -108.03 31.30 1.15
N THR A 73 -107.42 30.77 2.21
CA THR A 73 -106.23 29.91 2.13
C THR A 73 -106.68 28.45 2.19
N ASP A 74 -107.32 28.02 3.27
CA ASP A 74 -107.52 26.58 3.56
C ASP A 74 -108.95 26.11 3.24
N TYR A 75 -109.90 27.03 3.23
CA TYR A 75 -111.27 26.77 2.79
C TYR A 75 -111.94 28.01 2.19
N THR A 76 -112.95 27.77 1.35
CA THR A 76 -113.81 28.82 0.79
C THR A 76 -115.27 28.57 1.14
N SER A 77 -115.86 29.50 1.90
CA SER A 77 -117.29 29.50 2.23
C SER A 77 -117.79 30.94 2.46
N PRO A 78 -119.06 31.26 2.11
CA PRO A 78 -119.72 32.43 2.66
C PRO A 78 -119.73 32.36 4.20
N VAL A 79 -119.58 33.52 4.86
CA VAL A 79 -119.58 33.62 6.33
C VAL A 79 -120.90 33.09 6.93
N ALA A 80 -122.02 33.32 6.25
CA ALA A 80 -123.33 32.79 6.62
C ALA A 80 -124.06 32.29 5.37
N THR A 81 -124.54 31.04 5.41
CA THR A 81 -125.30 30.41 4.33
C THR A 81 -126.67 29.97 4.84
N ASN A 82 -127.71 30.38 4.13
CA ASN A 82 -129.08 29.95 4.41
C ASN A 82 -129.33 28.56 3.80
N ILE A 83 -129.68 27.59 4.64
CA ILE A 83 -130.04 26.23 4.27
C ILE A 83 -131.55 26.09 4.38
N THR A 84 -132.21 25.81 3.25
CA THR A 84 -133.66 25.59 3.19
C THR A 84 -133.94 24.12 2.97
N PHE A 85 -134.57 23.48 3.96
CA PHE A 85 -135.18 22.18 3.79
C PHE A 85 -136.55 22.36 3.14
N SER A 86 -136.72 21.82 1.94
CA SER A 86 -138.01 21.79 1.24
C SER A 86 -139.01 20.90 2.00
N ALA A 87 -140.31 21.03 1.68
CA ALA A 87 -141.31 20.15 2.27
C ALA A 87 -140.98 18.67 2.00
N SER A 88 -141.01 17.85 3.05
CA SER A 88 -140.65 16.42 3.10
C SER A 88 -139.16 16.10 2.94
N GLU A 89 -138.28 17.10 2.80
CA GLU A 89 -136.83 16.89 2.82
C GLU A 89 -136.36 16.61 4.26
N THR A 90 -135.71 15.47 4.46
CA THR A 90 -135.29 14.97 5.79
C THR A 90 -133.78 14.96 6.00
N SER A 91 -133.01 15.21 4.93
CA SER A 91 -131.56 15.31 4.97
C SER A 91 -131.09 16.38 4.00
N TYR A 92 -130.02 17.09 4.35
CA TYR A 92 -129.39 18.10 3.51
C TYR A 92 -127.87 18.00 3.64
N ASN A 93 -127.15 18.00 2.52
CA ASN A 93 -125.69 18.01 2.54
C ASN A 93 -125.18 19.43 2.39
N PHE A 94 -124.68 20.01 3.47
CA PHE A 94 -124.01 21.30 3.45
C PHE A 94 -122.53 21.09 3.16
N THR A 95 -122.03 21.63 2.05
CA THR A 95 -120.63 21.46 1.63
C THR A 95 -119.85 22.74 1.78
N VAL A 96 -118.68 22.66 2.40
CA VAL A 96 -117.66 23.73 2.40
C VAL A 96 -116.54 23.31 1.45
N SER A 97 -116.11 24.21 0.55
CA SER A 97 -114.98 23.92 -0.34
C SER A 97 -113.69 23.99 0.46
N ILE A 98 -112.86 22.96 0.36
CA ILE A 98 -111.53 22.90 0.98
C ILE A 98 -110.51 23.20 -0.10
N THR A 99 -109.52 24.03 0.21
CA THR A 99 -108.44 24.37 -0.72
C THR A 99 -107.32 23.35 -0.54
N ASP A 100 -106.87 22.76 -1.64
CA ASP A 100 -105.68 21.91 -1.70
C ASP A 100 -104.52 22.78 -2.19
N ASP A 101 -103.38 22.78 -1.50
CA ASP A 101 -102.19 23.47 -1.95
C ASP A 101 -100.95 22.56 -1.98
N GLY A 102 -99.76 23.09 -1.69
CA GLY A 102 -98.50 22.36 -1.73
C GLY A 102 -97.64 22.64 -0.50
N ILE A 103 -98.23 23.20 0.55
CA ILE A 103 -97.56 23.70 1.75
C ILE A 103 -97.78 22.68 2.85
N ILE A 104 -96.68 22.20 3.44
CA ILE A 104 -96.77 21.31 4.59
C ILE A 104 -97.16 22.11 5.84
N GLU A 105 -98.34 21.79 6.38
CA GLU A 105 -98.95 22.46 7.53
C GLU A 105 -99.32 21.50 8.68
N ASN A 106 -99.70 22.07 9.82
CA ASN A 106 -100.33 21.30 10.91
C ASN A 106 -101.81 21.06 10.58
N THR A 107 -102.46 20.12 11.27
CA THR A 107 -103.93 20.00 11.17
C THR A 107 -104.59 21.32 11.57
N GLU A 108 -105.29 21.92 10.62
CA GLU A 108 -106.02 23.15 10.81
C GLU A 108 -107.50 22.89 11.04
N SER A 109 -108.25 23.89 11.52
CA SER A 109 -109.67 23.71 11.79
C SER A 109 -110.48 24.99 11.67
N PHE A 110 -111.75 24.82 11.35
CA PHE A 110 -112.77 25.85 11.46
C PHE A 110 -114.05 25.24 12.02
N PHE A 111 -114.98 26.09 12.43
CA PHE A 111 -116.18 25.67 13.13
C PHE A 111 -117.44 26.24 12.48
N ILE A 112 -118.53 25.46 12.46
CA ILE A 112 -119.81 25.88 11.87
C ILE A 112 -120.93 25.78 12.91
N GLN A 113 -121.69 26.86 13.03
CA GLN A 113 -122.86 26.94 13.91
C GLN A 113 -124.16 27.10 13.12
N LEU A 114 -125.15 26.26 13.41
CA LEU A 114 -126.53 26.39 12.94
C LEU A 114 -127.33 27.27 13.90
N THR A 115 -127.99 28.26 13.31
CA THR A 115 -128.94 29.12 14.00
C THR A 115 -130.26 29.17 13.23
N THR A 116 -131.34 29.52 13.91
CA THR A 116 -132.63 29.76 13.27
C THR A 116 -133.35 30.88 14.00
N THR A 117 -134.11 31.67 13.25
CA THR A 117 -135.02 32.69 13.81
C THR A 117 -136.45 32.18 13.90
N ASP A 118 -136.73 30.98 13.41
CA ASP A 118 -138.02 30.31 13.48
C ASP A 118 -138.15 29.54 14.80
N GLY A 119 -138.97 30.06 15.71
CA GLY A 119 -139.21 29.44 17.02
C GLY A 119 -139.89 28.06 16.98
N SER A 120 -140.33 27.61 15.81
CA SER A 120 -140.85 26.25 15.60
C SER A 120 -139.77 25.20 15.29
N ILE A 121 -138.53 25.62 15.03
CA ILE A 121 -137.37 24.76 14.79
C ILE A 121 -136.51 24.68 16.06
N ASN A 122 -136.20 23.46 16.49
CA ASN A 122 -135.30 23.19 17.61
C ASN A 122 -133.98 22.62 17.06
N ILE A 123 -132.85 23.29 17.30
CA ILE A 123 -131.56 22.84 16.80
C ILE A 123 -130.96 21.82 17.78
N THR A 124 -130.87 20.55 17.38
CA THR A 124 -130.46 19.45 18.26
C THR A 124 -128.95 19.25 18.34
N GLN A 125 -128.25 19.50 17.23
CA GLN A 125 -126.78 19.52 17.14
C GLN A 125 -126.37 20.81 16.40
N PRO A 126 -126.17 21.92 17.13
CA PRO A 126 -125.96 23.23 16.51
C PRO A 126 -124.55 23.44 15.97
N ASN A 127 -123.61 22.58 16.32
CA ASN A 127 -122.18 22.87 16.28
C ASN A 127 -121.45 21.72 15.61
N ILE A 128 -120.54 22.00 14.68
CA ILE A 128 -119.62 21.02 14.10
C ILE A 128 -118.24 21.65 13.88
N THR A 129 -117.18 20.94 14.23
CA THR A 129 -115.79 21.32 13.91
C THR A 129 -115.33 20.57 12.68
N VAL A 130 -114.78 21.29 11.70
CA VAL A 130 -114.13 20.69 10.53
C VAL A 130 -112.62 20.81 10.73
N SER A 131 -111.92 19.69 10.75
CA SER A 131 -110.46 19.63 10.73
C SER A 131 -109.97 19.33 9.32
N ILE A 132 -108.99 20.11 8.86
CA ILE A 132 -108.30 19.93 7.58
C ILE A 132 -106.95 19.32 7.90
N THR A 133 -106.71 18.11 7.42
CA THR A 133 -105.43 17.41 7.59
C THR A 133 -104.60 17.51 6.31
N ASN A 134 -103.35 17.93 6.47
CA ASN A 134 -102.36 18.01 5.41
C ASN A 134 -102.11 16.65 4.72
N ASN A 135 -102.00 16.65 3.40
CA ASN A 135 -101.53 15.53 2.58
C ASN A 135 -100.25 15.83 1.79
N ASP A 136 -99.65 16.99 1.97
CA ASP A 136 -98.37 17.33 1.37
C ASP A 136 -97.16 16.74 2.10
N LYS A 137 -96.08 16.52 1.34
CA LYS A 137 -94.82 15.99 1.86
C LYS A 137 -93.64 16.77 1.32
N ALA A 138 -92.68 17.04 2.20
CA ALA A 138 -91.38 17.53 1.80
C ALA A 138 -90.46 16.34 1.47
N THR A 139 -89.71 16.44 0.38
CA THR A 139 -88.71 15.44 -0.02
C THR A 139 -87.31 15.93 0.30
N PHE A 140 -86.56 15.19 1.12
CA PHE A 140 -85.18 15.52 1.48
C PHE A 140 -84.18 14.69 0.66
N SER A 141 -83.08 15.31 0.27
CA SER A 141 -81.98 14.68 -0.47
C SER A 141 -80.67 15.38 -0.15
N PHE A 142 -79.55 14.69 -0.30
CA PHE A 142 -78.26 15.37 -0.39
C PHE A 142 -78.21 16.19 -1.69
N ALA A 143 -77.46 17.30 -1.66
CA ALA A 143 -77.25 18.13 -2.85
C ALA A 143 -76.30 17.48 -3.88
N SER A 144 -75.46 16.54 -3.45
CA SER A 144 -74.47 15.84 -4.26
C SER A 144 -74.39 14.36 -3.91
N SER A 145 -74.08 13.53 -4.90
CA SER A 145 -73.89 12.07 -4.76
C SER A 145 -72.56 11.69 -4.13
N SER A 146 -71.61 12.62 -4.15
CA SER A 146 -70.33 12.48 -3.49
C SER A 146 -69.81 13.82 -2.95
N TYR A 147 -68.99 13.72 -1.92
CA TYR A 147 -68.18 14.80 -1.36
C TYR A 147 -66.76 14.26 -1.20
N SER A 148 -65.76 15.14 -1.31
CA SER A 148 -64.36 14.80 -1.04
C SER A 148 -63.75 15.87 -0.15
N VAL A 149 -62.84 15.46 0.72
CA VAL A 149 -62.10 16.35 1.62
C VAL A 149 -60.74 15.73 1.92
N GLU A 150 -59.70 16.53 2.07
CA GLU A 150 -58.44 16.07 2.66
C GLU A 150 -58.61 15.98 4.18
N GLU A 151 -57.99 15.00 4.82
CA GLU A 151 -58.18 14.78 6.25
C GLU A 151 -57.75 15.99 7.10
N ASP A 152 -56.71 16.74 6.72
CA ASP A 152 -56.20 17.95 7.39
C ASP A 152 -57.26 19.05 7.62
N THR A 153 -58.34 19.01 6.86
CA THR A 153 -59.46 19.95 6.98
C THR A 153 -60.26 19.68 8.27
N GLY A 154 -60.26 18.45 8.78
CA GLY A 154 -60.89 18.02 10.04
C GLY A 154 -62.42 17.88 10.01
N TYR A 155 -63.07 18.22 8.90
CA TYR A 155 -64.50 17.97 8.69
C TYR A 155 -64.90 18.08 7.21
N VAL A 156 -65.93 17.31 6.82
CA VAL A 156 -66.64 17.49 5.54
C VAL A 156 -67.97 18.19 5.78
N THR A 157 -68.36 19.12 4.92
CA THR A 157 -69.67 19.77 4.97
C THR A 157 -70.59 19.16 3.93
N VAL A 158 -71.64 18.45 4.37
CA VAL A 158 -72.68 17.92 3.48
C VAL A 158 -73.86 18.88 3.43
N ASN A 159 -74.41 19.10 2.24
CA ASN A 159 -75.60 19.92 2.05
C ASN A 159 -76.82 19.01 1.86
N ILE A 160 -77.84 19.19 2.68
CA ILE A 160 -79.14 18.54 2.57
C ILE A 160 -80.13 19.55 2.03
N THR A 161 -80.86 19.19 0.98
CA THR A 161 -81.87 20.02 0.32
C THR A 161 -83.27 19.47 0.54
N LYS A 162 -84.24 20.37 0.68
CA LYS A 162 -85.67 20.09 0.82
C LYS A 162 -86.42 20.56 -0.42
N ILE A 163 -87.22 19.69 -1.02
CA ILE A 163 -88.21 20.02 -2.07
C ILE A 163 -89.59 20.00 -1.43
N GLY A 164 -90.40 21.02 -1.71
CA GLY A 164 -91.67 21.31 -1.03
C GLY A 164 -91.55 22.53 -0.12
N THR A 165 -92.68 23.21 0.11
CA THR A 165 -92.82 24.38 0.99
C THR A 165 -93.39 23.95 2.32
N SER A 166 -92.95 24.50 3.44
CA SER A 166 -93.47 24.11 4.76
C SER A 166 -93.52 25.31 5.69
N ASP A 167 -94.67 25.54 6.31
CA ASP A 167 -94.85 26.59 7.33
C ASP A 167 -94.53 26.09 8.74
N ILE A 168 -94.28 24.79 8.86
CA ILE A 168 -93.76 24.14 10.06
C ILE A 168 -92.29 23.76 9.90
N SER A 169 -91.63 23.51 11.02
CA SER A 169 -90.32 22.87 11.04
C SER A 169 -90.44 21.38 10.72
N LEU A 170 -89.53 20.86 9.91
CA LEU A 170 -89.47 19.45 9.55
C LEU A 170 -88.10 18.88 9.91
N ASP A 171 -88.10 17.65 10.44
CA ASP A 171 -86.88 16.95 10.81
C ASP A 171 -86.58 15.82 9.82
N VAL A 172 -85.32 15.74 9.40
CA VAL A 172 -84.72 14.56 8.80
C VAL A 172 -83.57 14.08 9.68
N LYS A 173 -83.32 12.78 9.73
CA LYS A 173 -82.21 12.20 10.48
C LYS A 173 -81.04 11.92 9.55
N LEU A 174 -79.84 12.16 10.03
CA LEU A 174 -78.58 11.86 9.35
C LEU A 174 -77.84 10.77 10.14
N SER A 175 -77.46 9.69 9.45
CA SER A 175 -76.58 8.65 9.98
C SER A 175 -75.40 8.45 9.04
N THR A 176 -74.30 7.92 9.57
CA THR A 176 -73.15 7.50 8.76
C THR A 176 -72.90 6.00 8.89
N ASN A 177 -72.39 5.41 7.82
CA ASN A 177 -72.00 4.01 7.75
C ASN A 177 -70.60 3.90 7.16
N ASN A 178 -69.76 3.07 7.79
CA ASN A 178 -68.40 2.83 7.35
C ASN A 178 -68.36 2.32 5.90
N GLY A 179 -67.33 2.72 5.17
CA GLY A 179 -66.94 2.18 3.87
C GLY A 179 -65.57 1.52 4.00
N THR A 180 -64.56 2.07 3.34
CA THR A 180 -63.16 1.77 3.69
C THR A 180 -62.68 2.59 4.89
N ALA A 181 -63.27 3.76 5.15
CA ALA A 181 -63.10 4.52 6.38
C ALA A 181 -64.02 3.98 7.50
N PHE A 182 -63.46 3.83 8.70
CA PHE A 182 -64.05 3.31 9.92
C PHE A 182 -64.04 4.31 11.08
N SER A 183 -65.23 4.61 11.62
CA SER A 183 -65.30 5.31 12.91
C SER A 183 -64.88 4.41 14.09
N PRO A 184 -64.14 4.90 15.10
CA PRO A 184 -63.73 6.30 15.31
C PRO A 184 -62.31 6.62 14.83
N VAL A 185 -61.73 5.84 13.90
CA VAL A 185 -60.37 6.10 13.40
C VAL A 185 -60.41 7.29 12.46
N ASP A 186 -61.16 7.21 11.35
CA ASP A 186 -61.04 8.20 10.26
C ASP A 186 -62.12 9.30 10.33
N TYR A 187 -63.24 9.01 10.99
CA TYR A 187 -64.31 9.98 11.20
C TYR A 187 -65.14 9.72 12.46
N THR A 188 -65.90 10.72 12.91
CA THR A 188 -66.85 10.56 14.02
C THR A 188 -68.23 10.13 13.52
N ALA A 189 -68.69 8.94 13.90
CA ALA A 189 -69.99 8.42 13.48
C ALA A 189 -71.16 9.27 13.98
N MET A 190 -72.14 9.46 13.11
CA MET A 190 -73.44 10.03 13.42
C MET A 190 -74.47 8.91 13.43
N SER A 191 -75.32 8.88 14.45
CA SER A 191 -76.35 7.87 14.63
C SER A 191 -77.68 8.57 14.87
N ASP A 192 -78.53 8.59 13.85
CA ASP A 192 -79.85 9.23 13.91
C ASP A 192 -79.80 10.72 14.32
N ASN A 193 -78.74 11.42 13.94
CA ASN A 193 -78.57 12.84 14.26
C ASN A 193 -79.70 13.67 13.63
N MET A 194 -80.45 14.40 14.45
CA MET A 194 -81.61 15.18 14.00
C MET A 194 -81.17 16.46 13.29
N VAL A 195 -81.64 16.65 12.06
CA VAL A 195 -81.41 17.83 11.22
C VAL A 195 -82.75 18.54 11.01
N THR A 196 -82.99 19.59 11.81
CA THR A 196 -84.22 20.38 11.76
C THR A 196 -84.16 21.46 10.70
N PHE A 197 -85.06 21.43 9.73
CA PHE A 197 -85.31 22.54 8.81
C PHE A 197 -86.37 23.44 9.42
N LEU A 198 -86.05 24.73 9.58
CA LEU A 198 -87.04 25.72 10.02
C LEU A 198 -88.09 25.93 8.92
N ALA A 199 -89.21 26.57 9.30
CA ALA A 199 -90.24 26.97 8.34
C ALA A 199 -89.60 27.71 7.16
N ASN A 200 -89.97 27.30 5.94
CA ASN A 200 -89.47 27.85 4.68
C ASN A 200 -87.94 27.72 4.42
N GLU A 201 -87.19 26.97 5.24
CA GLU A 201 -85.78 26.62 4.97
C GLU A 201 -85.69 25.53 3.89
N GLN A 202 -84.92 25.78 2.82
CA GLN A 202 -84.81 24.86 1.66
C GLN A 202 -83.51 24.06 1.63
N SER A 203 -82.48 24.45 2.40
CA SER A 203 -81.20 23.74 2.45
C SER A 203 -80.55 23.92 3.80
N LYS A 204 -79.85 22.88 4.29
CA LYS A 204 -79.10 22.93 5.53
C LYS A 204 -77.74 22.26 5.38
N LEU A 205 -76.70 22.95 5.82
CA LEU A 205 -75.34 22.44 5.86
C LEU A 205 -75.10 21.72 7.18
N VAL A 206 -74.48 20.54 7.12
CA VAL A 206 -74.12 19.72 8.28
C VAL A 206 -72.67 19.30 8.17
N ASN A 207 -71.89 19.55 9.22
CA ASN A 207 -70.49 19.14 9.28
C ASN A 207 -70.39 17.75 9.89
N ILE A 208 -69.68 16.85 9.21
CA ILE A 208 -69.27 15.54 9.75
C ILE A 208 -67.77 15.65 10.05
N THR A 209 -67.39 15.39 11.30
CA THR A 209 -65.98 15.46 11.74
C THR A 209 -65.17 14.34 11.10
N ILE A 210 -64.08 14.72 10.45
CA ILE A 210 -63.02 13.83 9.97
C ILE A 210 -61.90 13.90 11.00
N ASN A 211 -61.35 12.75 11.38
CA ASN A 211 -60.26 12.70 12.32
C ASN A 211 -58.95 12.78 11.54
N VAL A 212 -58.06 13.66 11.97
CA VAL A 212 -56.77 13.89 11.30
C VAL A 212 -55.71 13.08 12.01
N ASP A 213 -54.89 12.33 11.27
CA ASP A 213 -53.70 11.73 11.83
C ASP A 213 -52.41 12.09 11.08
N GLN A 214 -51.40 11.21 11.11
CA GLN A 214 -50.06 11.41 10.54
C GLN A 214 -49.57 10.16 9.80
N THR A 215 -50.50 9.27 9.46
CA THR A 215 -50.26 7.95 8.88
C THR A 215 -50.49 8.03 7.39
N VAL A 216 -49.49 7.63 6.62
CA VAL A 216 -49.67 7.53 5.17
C VAL A 216 -50.56 6.32 4.85
N GLU A 217 -51.69 6.58 4.23
CA GLU A 217 -52.67 5.58 3.80
C GLU A 217 -53.20 5.87 2.39
N ASN A 218 -54.15 5.05 1.91
CA ASN A 218 -54.84 5.35 0.65
C ASN A 218 -56.08 6.17 0.96
N ASP A 219 -56.56 6.94 -0.02
CA ASP A 219 -57.87 7.59 0.08
C ASP A 219 -58.95 6.59 0.50
N GLU A 220 -59.73 6.98 1.51
CA GLU A 220 -60.77 6.15 2.11
C GLU A 220 -62.18 6.72 1.90
N ASP A 221 -63.23 5.91 2.06
CA ASP A 221 -64.60 6.38 1.95
C ASP A 221 -65.55 5.89 3.04
N PHE A 222 -66.59 6.68 3.31
CA PHE A 222 -67.75 6.27 4.10
C PHE A 222 -69.04 6.84 3.49
N LYS A 223 -70.20 6.42 3.99
CA LYS A 223 -71.50 6.87 3.49
C LYS A 223 -72.27 7.66 4.52
N ALA A 224 -72.94 8.72 4.08
CA ALA A 224 -73.96 9.41 4.86
C ALA A 224 -75.35 9.10 4.29
N LEU A 225 -76.32 8.85 5.18
CA LEU A 225 -77.64 8.37 4.86
C LEU A 225 -78.71 9.22 5.56
N LEU A 226 -79.75 9.58 4.83
CA LEU A 226 -80.93 10.23 5.38
C LEU A 226 -81.97 9.18 5.77
N SER A 227 -82.60 9.40 6.92
CA SER A 227 -83.77 8.64 7.39
C SER A 227 -84.81 9.60 7.98
N HIS A 228 -86.04 9.14 8.17
CA HIS A 228 -87.08 9.92 8.83
C HIS A 228 -88.00 9.04 9.68
N THR A 229 -88.65 9.61 10.68
CA THR A 229 -89.67 8.93 11.49
C THR A 229 -91.10 9.41 11.19
N ASN A 230 -91.26 10.56 10.51
CA ASN A 230 -92.55 11.13 10.16
C ASN A 230 -92.85 10.94 8.66
N ALA A 231 -93.34 9.76 8.30
CA ALA A 231 -93.63 9.41 6.90
C ALA A 231 -94.84 10.16 6.32
N ASP A 232 -95.63 10.84 7.15
CA ASP A 232 -96.84 11.57 6.72
C ASP A 232 -96.49 12.93 6.12
N GLN A 233 -95.41 13.58 6.58
CA GLN A 233 -94.96 14.90 6.11
C GLN A 233 -93.57 14.87 5.43
N VAL A 234 -92.82 13.79 5.60
CA VAL A 234 -91.44 13.67 5.09
C VAL A 234 -91.31 12.46 4.17
N ALA A 235 -90.64 12.67 3.05
CA ALA A 235 -90.18 11.64 2.14
C ALA A 235 -88.68 11.80 1.86
N LEU A 236 -88.05 10.72 1.41
CA LEU A 236 -86.66 10.73 0.95
C LEU A 236 -86.63 10.72 -0.58
N GLY A 237 -85.80 11.57 -1.17
CA GLY A 237 -85.57 11.56 -2.60
C GLY A 237 -84.61 10.44 -3.01
N LEU A 238 -84.31 10.37 -4.31
CA LEU A 238 -83.42 9.35 -4.87
C LEU A 238 -81.99 9.46 -4.30
N LEU A 239 -81.57 10.67 -3.94
CA LEU A 239 -80.25 10.96 -3.40
C LEU A 239 -80.28 11.04 -1.87
N ASN A 240 -80.79 9.99 -1.23
CA ASN A 240 -80.86 9.85 0.22
C ASN A 240 -79.61 9.21 0.83
N THR A 241 -78.64 8.84 0.01
CA THR A 241 -77.32 8.35 0.40
C THR A 241 -76.28 9.11 -0.43
N THR A 242 -75.17 9.50 0.20
CA THR A 242 -74.02 10.13 -0.46
C THR A 242 -72.73 9.48 0.04
N THR A 243 -71.70 9.43 -0.81
CA THR A 243 -70.38 8.87 -0.45
C THR A 243 -69.43 10.02 -0.14
N ILE A 244 -68.70 9.93 0.96
CA ILE A 244 -67.67 10.89 1.36
C ILE A 244 -66.33 10.18 1.17
N THR A 245 -65.44 10.76 0.38
CA THR A 245 -64.05 10.32 0.25
C THR A 245 -63.14 11.23 1.08
N ILE A 246 -62.26 10.63 1.88
CA ILE A 246 -61.23 11.28 2.67
C ILE A 246 -59.91 11.06 1.92
N GLY A 247 -59.26 12.12 1.47
CA GLY A 247 -57.90 12.09 0.92
C GLY A 247 -56.87 12.15 2.03
N ASN A 248 -55.75 11.44 1.85
CA ASN A 248 -54.63 11.43 2.78
C ASN A 248 -53.58 12.46 2.32
N ASP A 249 -53.29 13.44 3.18
CA ASP A 249 -52.28 14.48 2.90
C ASP A 249 -50.93 14.22 3.59
N ASP A 250 -50.79 13.05 4.22
CA ASP A 250 -49.61 12.68 4.98
C ASP A 250 -48.46 12.15 4.11
N GLN A 251 -47.25 12.37 4.60
CA GLN A 251 -46.02 11.90 3.96
C GLN A 251 -45.09 11.20 4.95
N ALA A 252 -44.49 10.11 4.48
CA ALA A 252 -43.38 9.47 5.17
C ALA A 252 -42.06 10.02 4.63
N THR A 253 -41.15 10.37 5.53
CA THR A 253 -39.84 10.91 5.18
C THR A 253 -38.77 9.82 5.23
N PHE A 254 -38.05 9.60 4.13
CA PHE A 254 -36.98 8.62 4.04
C PHE A 254 -35.59 9.26 4.11
N SER A 255 -34.65 8.62 4.80
CA SER A 255 -33.26 9.06 4.92
C SER A 255 -32.34 7.87 5.08
N PHE A 256 -31.04 8.05 4.81
CA PHE A 256 -30.04 7.11 5.33
C PHE A 256 -29.94 7.25 6.84
N ALA A 257 -29.63 6.15 7.54
CA ALA A 257 -29.42 6.16 8.98
C ALA A 257 -28.12 6.90 9.39
N SER A 258 -27.13 6.90 8.49
CA SER A 258 -25.80 7.47 8.70
C SER A 258 -25.35 8.29 7.50
N SER A 259 -24.62 9.38 7.76
CA SER A 259 -24.09 10.25 6.70
C SER A 259 -22.88 9.68 5.98
N SER A 260 -22.26 8.68 6.57
CA SER A 260 -21.22 7.88 5.94
C SER A 260 -21.28 6.43 6.39
N TYR A 261 -20.77 5.56 5.53
CA TYR A 261 -20.47 4.16 5.79
C TYR A 261 -19.02 3.89 5.35
N SER A 262 -18.35 2.95 6.00
CA SER A 262 -17.03 2.49 5.61
C SER A 262 -17.00 0.96 5.58
N VAL A 263 -16.23 0.41 4.66
CA VAL A 263 -16.04 -1.02 4.48
C VAL A 263 -14.66 -1.27 3.89
N GLU A 264 -14.00 -2.36 4.25
CA GLU A 264 -12.80 -2.82 3.52
C GLU A 264 -13.25 -3.55 2.25
N GLU A 265 -12.49 -3.44 1.17
CA GLU A 265 -12.87 -4.04 -0.11
C GLU A 265 -13.08 -5.56 -0.02
N ASP A 266 -12.27 -6.29 0.76
CA ASP A 266 -12.36 -7.75 0.99
C ASP A 266 -13.71 -8.27 1.50
N THR A 267 -14.54 -7.39 2.06
CA THR A 267 -15.86 -7.73 2.57
C THR A 267 -16.85 -8.01 1.42
N GLY A 268 -16.61 -7.43 0.23
CA GLY A 268 -17.40 -7.64 -0.99
C GLY A 268 -18.78 -6.95 -1.05
N TYR A 269 -19.23 -6.31 0.05
CA TYR A 269 -20.41 -5.44 0.05
C TYR A 269 -20.45 -4.51 1.26
N VAL A 270 -21.03 -3.33 1.09
CA VAL A 270 -21.43 -2.45 2.20
C VAL A 270 -22.94 -2.60 2.44
N THR A 271 -23.37 -2.59 3.70
CA THR A 271 -24.80 -2.56 4.05
C THR A 271 -25.20 -1.15 4.47
N VAL A 272 -26.04 -0.49 3.67
CA VAL A 272 -26.63 0.81 4.03
C VAL A 272 -27.99 0.59 4.69
N ASN A 273 -28.31 1.42 5.68
CA ASN A 273 -29.61 1.38 6.36
C ASN A 273 -30.41 2.61 5.96
N ILE A 274 -31.60 2.40 5.40
CA ILE A 274 -32.55 3.46 5.08
C ILE A 274 -33.62 3.46 6.18
N THR A 275 -33.94 4.62 6.73
CA THR A 275 -34.94 4.81 7.77
C THR A 275 -36.12 5.63 7.26
N LYS A 276 -37.29 5.34 7.81
CA LYS A 276 -38.56 6.03 7.55
C LYS A 276 -39.01 6.74 8.83
N ILE A 277 -39.34 8.02 8.72
CA ILE A 277 -40.02 8.82 9.74
C ILE A 277 -41.48 9.02 9.29
N GLY A 278 -42.42 8.88 10.22
CA GLY A 278 -43.86 8.79 9.92
C GLY A 278 -44.36 7.34 9.98
N THR A 279 -45.67 7.18 10.16
CA THR A 279 -46.38 5.89 10.09
C THR A 279 -46.90 5.67 8.68
N SER A 280 -47.10 4.41 8.30
CA SER A 280 -47.77 4.10 7.03
C SER A 280 -48.44 2.74 7.11
N ASP A 281 -49.72 2.68 6.76
CA ASP A 281 -50.48 1.43 6.70
C ASP A 281 -50.45 0.78 5.31
N ILE A 282 -49.86 1.49 4.35
CA ILE A 282 -49.51 0.99 3.03
C ILE A 282 -48.01 0.75 2.89
N SER A 283 -47.64 -0.03 1.87
CA SER A 283 -46.25 -0.13 1.43
C SER A 283 -45.83 1.12 0.68
N LEU A 284 -44.63 1.62 0.98
CA LEU A 284 -44.05 2.79 0.33
C LEU A 284 -42.72 2.44 -0.33
N ASP A 285 -42.46 3.03 -1.48
CA ASP A 285 -41.24 2.80 -2.25
C ASP A 285 -40.35 4.05 -2.24
N VAL A 286 -39.06 3.85 -1.97
CA VAL A 286 -38.00 4.83 -2.22
C VAL A 286 -36.99 4.24 -3.20
N LYS A 287 -36.46 5.04 -4.12
CA LYS A 287 -35.44 4.59 -5.07
C LYS A 287 -34.05 4.85 -4.52
N LEU A 288 -33.15 3.88 -4.68
CA LEU A 288 -31.73 3.97 -4.37
C LEU A 288 -30.92 3.99 -5.67
N SER A 289 -30.02 4.95 -5.79
CA SER A 289 -29.04 5.04 -6.87
C SER A 289 -27.65 5.32 -6.30
N THR A 290 -26.61 4.95 -7.03
CA THR A 290 -25.21 5.25 -6.68
C THR A 290 -24.55 6.14 -7.72
N ASN A 291 -23.70 7.05 -7.28
CA ASN A 291 -22.86 7.89 -8.12
C ASN A 291 -21.39 7.75 -7.72
N ASN A 292 -20.51 7.69 -8.73
CA ASN A 292 -19.07 7.64 -8.51
C ASN A 292 -18.56 8.84 -7.70
N GLY A 293 -17.56 8.59 -6.87
CA GLY A 293 -16.73 9.60 -6.22
C GLY A 293 -15.30 9.46 -6.73
N THR A 294 -14.37 9.11 -5.85
CA THR A 294 -13.06 8.58 -6.29
C THR A 294 -13.13 7.11 -6.69
N ALA A 295 -14.08 6.35 -6.14
CA ALA A 295 -14.44 5.01 -6.60
C ALA A 295 -15.39 5.07 -7.81
N PHE A 296 -15.10 4.28 -8.83
CA PHE A 296 -15.76 4.13 -10.12
C PHE A 296 -16.32 2.73 -10.35
N SER A 297 -17.62 2.64 -10.63
CA SER A 297 -18.19 1.41 -11.18
C SER A 297 -17.78 1.21 -12.66
N PRO A 298 -17.45 -0.03 -13.11
CA PRO A 298 -17.53 -1.30 -12.38
C PRO A 298 -16.18 -1.76 -11.80
N VAL A 299 -15.22 -0.88 -11.55
CA VAL A 299 -13.92 -1.26 -10.97
C VAL A 299 -14.14 -1.58 -9.49
N ASP A 300 -14.52 -0.61 -8.67
CA ASP A 300 -14.47 -0.74 -7.20
C ASP A 300 -15.83 -1.13 -6.61
N TYR A 301 -16.93 -0.88 -7.33
CA TYR A 301 -18.27 -1.26 -6.89
C TYR A 301 -19.25 -1.50 -8.05
N THR A 302 -20.36 -2.18 -7.78
CA THR A 302 -21.43 -2.36 -8.76
C THR A 302 -22.48 -1.25 -8.64
N ALA A 303 -22.62 -0.43 -9.67
CA ALA A 303 -23.58 0.67 -9.67
C ALA A 303 -25.03 0.19 -9.59
N ILE A 304 -25.78 0.85 -8.72
CA ILE A 304 -27.23 0.72 -8.60
C ILE A 304 -27.87 1.91 -9.32
N SER A 305 -28.84 1.65 -10.19
CA SER A 305 -29.61 2.67 -10.90
C SER A 305 -31.10 2.50 -10.64
N ASP A 306 -31.70 3.47 -9.95
CA ASP A 306 -33.13 3.57 -9.67
C ASP A 306 -33.73 2.30 -9.03
N ASN A 307 -32.95 1.61 -8.19
CA ASN A 307 -33.42 0.38 -7.54
C ASN A 307 -34.51 0.69 -6.53
N MET A 308 -35.65 0.04 -6.67
CA MET A 308 -36.81 0.22 -5.80
C MET A 308 -36.61 -0.49 -4.46
N VAL A 309 -36.71 0.27 -3.37
CA VAL A 309 -36.62 -0.20 -1.98
C VAL A 309 -38.00 -0.06 -1.35
N THR A 310 -38.75 -1.16 -1.32
CA THR A 310 -40.10 -1.21 -0.75
C THR A 310 -40.08 -1.37 0.76
N PHE A 311 -40.66 -0.45 1.49
CA PHE A 311 -40.98 -0.60 2.91
C PHE A 311 -42.40 -1.16 3.01
N LEU A 312 -42.56 -2.28 3.70
CA LEU A 312 -43.88 -2.83 4.00
C LEU A 312 -44.64 -1.91 4.97
N ALA A 313 -45.95 -2.09 5.07
CA ALA A 313 -46.77 -1.39 6.06
C ALA A 313 -46.12 -1.49 7.45
N ASN A 314 -46.02 -0.35 8.13
CA ASN A 314 -45.41 -0.20 9.45
C ASN A 314 -43.91 -0.58 9.57
N GLU A 315 -43.20 -0.82 8.46
CA GLU A 315 -41.74 -1.00 8.45
C GLU A 315 -41.04 0.37 8.60
N GLN A 316 -40.13 0.51 9.57
CA GLN A 316 -39.45 1.79 9.87
C GLN A 316 -38.00 1.85 9.38
N SER A 317 -37.41 0.73 8.98
CA SER A 317 -36.02 0.67 8.50
C SER A 317 -35.81 -0.49 7.56
N LYS A 318 -34.96 -0.33 6.54
CA LYS A 318 -34.59 -1.40 5.62
C LYS A 318 -33.10 -1.37 5.30
N LEU A 319 -32.47 -2.54 5.41
CA LEU A 319 -31.07 -2.73 5.04
C LEU A 319 -30.96 -3.08 3.56
N VAL A 320 -30.00 -2.46 2.87
CA VAL A 320 -29.71 -2.72 1.46
C VAL A 320 -28.20 -2.92 1.29
N ASN A 321 -27.82 -4.01 0.61
CA ASN A 321 -26.42 -4.27 0.31
C ASN A 321 -26.05 -3.65 -1.04
N ILE A 322 -24.91 -2.96 -1.08
CA ILE A 322 -24.28 -2.47 -2.30
C ILE A 322 -22.99 -3.28 -2.48
N THR A 323 -22.84 -3.96 -3.62
CA THR A 323 -21.67 -4.80 -3.90
C THR A 323 -20.43 -3.95 -4.09
N ILE A 324 -19.37 -4.30 -3.34
CA ILE A 324 -18.01 -3.79 -3.51
C ILE A 324 -17.23 -4.87 -4.27
N ASN A 325 -16.47 -4.47 -5.27
CA ASN A 325 -15.68 -5.38 -6.07
C ASN A 325 -14.30 -5.48 -5.45
N VAL A 326 -13.84 -6.70 -5.20
CA VAL A 326 -12.56 -6.97 -4.54
C VAL A 326 -11.49 -7.19 -5.58
N ASP A 327 -10.32 -6.57 -5.43
CA ASP A 327 -9.17 -6.94 -6.24
C ASP A 327 -7.88 -7.27 -5.44
N GLN A 328 -6.71 -7.00 -5.99
CA GLN A 328 -5.39 -7.31 -5.42
C GLN A 328 -4.40 -6.13 -5.60
N THR A 329 -4.93 -4.95 -5.87
CA THR A 329 -4.20 -3.74 -6.26
C THR A 329 -4.11 -2.82 -5.08
N VAL A 330 -2.88 -2.46 -4.70
CA VAL A 330 -2.71 -1.45 -3.65
C VAL A 330 -3.12 -0.07 -4.17
N GLU A 331 -4.13 0.50 -3.55
CA GLU A 331 -4.69 1.81 -3.81
C GLU A 331 -4.87 2.64 -2.52
N ASN A 332 -5.40 3.86 -2.66
CA ASN A 332 -5.81 4.65 -1.50
C ASN A 332 -7.27 4.35 -1.20
N ASP A 333 -7.70 4.61 0.04
CA ASP A 333 -9.13 4.60 0.36
C ASP A 333 -9.93 5.48 -0.61
N GLU A 334 -10.98 4.90 -1.19
CA GLU A 334 -11.81 5.53 -2.20
C GLU A 334 -13.23 5.77 -1.72
N ASP A 335 -14.00 6.65 -2.37
CA ASP A 335 -15.39 6.89 -2.01
C ASP A 335 -16.37 6.92 -3.20
N PHE A 336 -17.62 6.58 -2.92
CA PHE A 336 -18.76 6.83 -3.81
C PHE A 336 -19.97 7.28 -2.99
N LYS A 337 -21.04 7.71 -3.65
CA LYS A 337 -22.26 8.19 -2.99
C LYS A 337 -23.44 7.31 -3.30
N ALA A 338 -24.25 7.04 -2.29
CA ALA A 338 -25.61 6.51 -2.45
C ALA A 338 -26.63 7.63 -2.24
N LEU A 339 -27.66 7.66 -3.08
CA LEU A 339 -28.66 8.71 -3.17
C LEU A 339 -30.06 8.11 -3.16
N LEU A 340 -30.95 8.72 -2.38
CA LEU A 340 -32.36 8.41 -2.38
C LEU A 340 -33.11 9.36 -3.32
N SER A 341 -34.07 8.81 -4.06
CA SER A 341 -35.03 9.56 -4.86
C SER A 341 -36.43 8.93 -4.74
N HIS A 342 -37.47 9.64 -5.19
CA HIS A 342 -38.84 9.13 -5.20
C HIS A 342 -39.57 9.58 -6.47
N THR A 343 -40.65 8.90 -6.80
CA THR A 343 -41.54 9.28 -7.92
C THR A 343 -42.94 9.70 -7.45
N ASN A 344 -43.33 9.35 -6.23
CA ASN A 344 -44.59 9.76 -5.63
C ASN A 344 -44.31 10.79 -4.52
N ALA A 345 -44.27 12.07 -4.89
CA ALA A 345 -43.99 13.16 -3.95
C ALA A 345 -45.16 13.46 -3.01
N ASP A 346 -46.33 12.86 -3.25
CA ASP A 346 -47.54 13.10 -2.45
C ASP A 346 -47.52 12.26 -1.16
N GLN A 347 -46.89 11.08 -1.18
CA GLN A 347 -46.79 10.15 -0.03
C GLN A 347 -45.35 9.98 0.53
N VAL A 348 -44.34 10.36 -0.27
CA VAL A 348 -42.93 10.11 0.05
C VAL A 348 -42.14 11.42 -0.02
N ALA A 349 -41.58 11.81 1.13
CA ALA A 349 -40.61 12.89 1.25
C ALA A 349 -39.18 12.34 1.41
N LEU A 350 -38.19 13.15 1.03
CA LEU A 350 -36.78 12.86 1.32
C LEU A 350 -36.31 13.76 2.46
N GLY A 351 -35.72 13.15 3.48
CA GLY A 351 -35.12 13.90 4.58
C GLY A 351 -33.80 14.56 4.18
N LEU A 352 -33.23 15.30 5.12
CA LEU A 352 -31.97 16.01 4.92
C LEU A 352 -30.82 15.05 4.55
N LEU A 353 -30.88 13.82 5.02
CA LEU A 353 -29.87 12.79 4.77
C LEU A 353 -30.31 11.83 3.65
N ASN A 354 -30.66 12.40 2.51
CA ASN A 354 -31.02 11.66 1.29
C ASN A 354 -29.81 11.26 0.45
N THR A 355 -28.61 11.62 0.87
CA THR A 355 -27.33 11.21 0.28
C THR A 355 -26.41 10.75 1.39
N THR A 356 -25.67 9.68 1.17
CA THR A 356 -24.63 9.18 2.09
C THR A 356 -23.36 8.85 1.31
N THR A 357 -22.20 9.06 1.92
CA THR A 357 -20.91 8.70 1.33
C THR A 357 -20.50 7.31 1.82
N ILE A 358 -20.05 6.45 0.92
CA ILE A 358 -19.46 5.16 1.24
C ILE A 358 -17.98 5.25 0.95
N THR A 359 -17.14 4.96 1.95
CA THR A 359 -15.69 4.83 1.80
C THR A 359 -15.31 3.34 1.72
N ILE A 360 -14.51 2.98 0.73
CA ILE A 360 -13.92 1.67 0.54
C ILE A 360 -12.46 1.78 1.00
N GLY A 361 -12.09 1.03 2.03
CA GLY A 361 -10.71 0.89 2.48
C GLY A 361 -9.98 -0.18 1.67
N ASN A 362 -8.70 0.06 1.39
CA ASN A 362 -7.82 -0.88 0.72
C ASN A 362 -7.22 -1.85 1.73
N ASP A 363 -7.40 -3.16 1.54
CA ASP A 363 -6.76 -4.19 2.38
C ASP A 363 -5.56 -4.88 1.69
N ASP A 364 -5.24 -4.48 0.47
CA ASP A 364 -4.17 -5.07 -0.33
C ASP A 364 -2.76 -4.59 0.03
N GLN A 365 -1.79 -5.49 -0.18
CA GLN A 365 -0.36 -5.24 0.02
C GLN A 365 0.49 -5.64 -1.18
N ALA A 366 1.51 -4.83 -1.47
CA ALA A 366 2.56 -5.19 -2.41
C ALA A 366 3.77 -5.74 -1.67
N THR A 367 4.35 -6.82 -2.18
CA THR A 367 5.50 -7.51 -1.57
C THR A 367 6.80 -7.12 -2.27
N PHE A 368 7.78 -6.64 -1.50
CA PHE A 368 9.09 -6.23 -2.03
C PHE A 368 10.20 -7.22 -1.68
N SER A 369 11.11 -7.47 -2.61
CA SER A 369 12.27 -8.36 -2.43
C SER A 369 13.42 -7.94 -3.32
N PHE A 370 14.66 -8.25 -2.93
CA PHE A 370 15.77 -8.21 -3.87
C PHE A 370 15.55 -9.25 -4.98
N ALA A 371 16.00 -8.96 -6.20
CA ALA A 371 15.91 -9.87 -7.33
C ALA A 371 16.86 -11.08 -7.22
N SER A 372 17.95 -10.90 -6.47
CA SER A 372 19.03 -11.88 -6.29
C SER A 372 19.44 -11.93 -4.82
N SER A 373 19.91 -13.09 -4.36
CA SER A 373 20.38 -13.29 -2.98
C SER A 373 21.81 -12.80 -2.74
N SER A 374 22.53 -12.59 -3.83
CA SER A 374 23.89 -12.07 -3.83
C SER A 374 24.14 -11.21 -5.07
N TYR A 375 24.96 -10.18 -4.89
CA TYR A 375 25.55 -9.39 -5.96
C TYR A 375 27.07 -9.40 -5.78
N SER A 376 27.82 -9.30 -6.87
CA SER A 376 29.29 -9.18 -6.84
C SER A 376 29.71 -8.03 -7.76
N VAL A 377 30.74 -7.31 -7.35
CA VAL A 377 31.33 -6.21 -8.12
C VAL A 377 32.81 -6.13 -7.80
N GLU A 378 33.64 -5.75 -8.76
CA GLU A 378 35.03 -5.35 -8.47
C GLU A 378 35.04 -3.91 -7.94
N GLU A 379 35.95 -3.59 -7.02
CA GLU A 379 35.99 -2.27 -6.38
C GLU A 379 36.17 -1.13 -7.41
N ASP A 380 36.96 -1.32 -8.49
CA ASP A 380 37.19 -0.33 -9.56
C ASP A 380 35.94 0.21 -10.25
N THR A 381 34.82 -0.51 -10.14
CA THR A 381 33.53 -0.10 -10.72
C THR A 381 32.94 1.09 -9.97
N GLY A 382 33.25 1.25 -8.67
CA GLY A 382 32.82 2.36 -7.81
C GLY A 382 31.35 2.32 -7.34
N TYR A 383 30.55 1.35 -7.81
CA TYR A 383 29.22 1.08 -7.27
C TYR A 383 28.72 -0.31 -7.67
N VAL A 384 27.83 -0.88 -6.85
CA VAL A 384 27.03 -2.06 -7.19
C VAL A 384 25.57 -1.66 -7.39
N THR A 385 24.94 -2.16 -8.46
CA THR A 385 23.51 -1.94 -8.70
C THR A 385 22.71 -3.14 -8.17
N VAL A 386 21.91 -2.92 -7.13
CA VAL A 386 20.95 -3.91 -6.64
C VAL A 386 19.59 -3.69 -7.30
N ASN A 387 18.91 -4.77 -7.66
CA ASN A 387 17.55 -4.72 -8.19
C ASN A 387 16.56 -5.13 -7.11
N ILE A 388 15.59 -4.26 -6.83
CA ILE A 388 14.46 -4.53 -5.94
C ILE A 388 13.24 -4.77 -6.82
N THR A 389 12.48 -5.82 -6.52
CA THR A 389 11.28 -6.24 -7.26
C THR A 389 10.05 -6.14 -6.38
N LYS A 390 8.92 -5.82 -6.99
CA LYS A 390 7.59 -5.72 -6.39
C LYS A 390 6.68 -6.80 -6.97
N ILE A 391 6.01 -7.56 -6.12
CA ILE A 391 4.93 -8.48 -6.46
C ILE A 391 3.61 -7.87 -6.00
N GLY A 392 2.58 -7.96 -6.83
CA GLY A 392 1.31 -7.23 -6.66
C GLY A 392 1.22 -6.04 -7.62
N THR A 393 0.00 -5.53 -7.82
CA THR A 393 -0.30 -4.29 -8.55
C THR A 393 -0.41 -3.13 -7.57
N SER A 394 -0.16 -1.91 -8.05
CA SER A 394 -0.41 -0.71 -7.24
C SER A 394 -0.70 0.48 -8.14
N ASP A 395 -1.81 1.17 -7.90
CA ASP A 395 -2.16 2.41 -8.61
C ASP A 395 -1.62 3.66 -7.93
N ILE A 396 -1.06 3.47 -6.73
CA ILE A 396 -0.31 4.47 -5.99
C ILE A 396 1.20 4.20 -6.04
N SER A 397 1.98 5.23 -5.71
CA SER A 397 3.41 5.06 -5.43
C SER A 397 3.60 4.42 -4.07
N LEU A 398 4.51 3.45 -3.99
CA LEU A 398 4.86 2.75 -2.76
C LEU A 398 6.35 2.91 -2.47
N ASP A 399 6.69 3.08 -1.20
CA ASP A 399 8.08 3.22 -0.78
C ASP A 399 8.55 1.98 -0.01
N VAL A 400 9.78 1.55 -0.24
CA VAL A 400 10.49 0.60 0.64
C VAL A 400 11.80 1.23 1.10
N LYS A 401 12.23 0.95 2.33
CA LYS A 401 13.50 1.44 2.85
C LYS A 401 14.63 0.47 2.55
N LEU A 402 15.78 1.01 2.16
CA LEU A 402 17.02 0.28 1.94
C LEU A 402 18.08 0.73 2.95
N SER A 403 18.64 -0.23 3.67
CA SER A 403 19.74 -0.01 4.61
C SER A 403 20.87 -0.99 4.34
N THR A 404 22.09 -0.62 4.71
CA THR A 404 23.27 -1.48 4.60
C THR A 404 23.86 -1.78 5.97
N ASN A 405 24.33 -3.00 6.16
CA ASN A 405 25.05 -3.43 7.35
C ASN A 405 26.41 -4.01 6.96
N ASN A 406 27.45 -3.63 7.70
CA ASN A 406 28.81 -4.16 7.52
C ASN A 406 28.83 -5.69 7.63
N GLY A 407 29.69 -6.31 6.83
CA GLY A 407 30.08 -7.71 6.94
C GLY A 407 31.57 -7.78 7.22
N THR A 408 32.33 -8.34 6.27
CA THR A 408 33.79 -8.18 6.22
C THR A 408 34.21 -6.81 5.66
N ALA A 409 33.40 -6.22 4.78
CA ALA A 409 33.48 -4.83 4.37
C ALA A 409 32.81 -3.88 5.39
N PHE A 410 33.47 -2.78 5.70
CA PHE A 410 33.12 -1.73 6.63
C PHE A 410 33.00 -0.35 5.96
N SER A 411 31.83 0.28 6.07
CA SER A 411 31.71 1.71 5.78
C SER A 411 32.43 2.57 6.84
N PRO A 412 33.13 3.66 6.46
CA PRO A 412 33.24 4.21 5.11
C PRO A 412 34.52 3.81 4.36
N VAL A 413 35.17 2.70 4.71
CA VAL A 413 36.39 2.25 4.03
C VAL A 413 36.01 1.70 2.66
N ASP A 414 35.23 0.62 2.59
CA ASP A 414 35.04 -0.14 1.34
C ASP A 414 33.74 0.24 0.62
N TYR A 415 32.77 0.82 1.35
CA TYR A 415 31.51 1.28 0.76
C TYR A 415 30.89 2.45 1.53
N THR A 416 29.93 3.15 0.92
CA THR A 416 29.16 4.20 1.60
C THR A 416 27.86 3.62 2.17
N ALA A 417 27.72 3.66 3.50
CA ALA A 417 26.50 3.15 4.15
C ALA A 417 25.23 3.92 3.77
N MET A 418 24.15 3.17 3.57
CA MET A 418 22.77 3.66 3.47
C MET A 418 22.03 3.39 4.78
N SER A 419 21.21 4.36 5.21
CA SER A 419 20.42 4.28 6.44
C SER A 419 19.01 4.75 6.15
N ASP A 420 18.08 3.81 6.09
CA ASP A 420 16.67 4.02 5.77
C ASP A 420 16.47 4.84 4.48
N ASN A 421 17.31 4.58 3.47
CA ASN A 421 17.19 5.24 2.17
C ASN A 421 15.85 4.85 1.53
N MET A 422 15.04 5.85 1.19
CA MET A 422 13.72 5.64 0.59
C MET A 422 13.84 5.27 -0.88
N VAL A 423 13.26 4.13 -1.26
CA VAL A 423 13.18 3.63 -2.63
C VAL A 423 11.72 3.65 -3.08
N THR A 424 11.36 4.69 -3.83
CA THR A 424 9.99 4.90 -4.33
C THR A 424 9.72 4.13 -5.62
N PHE A 425 8.75 3.23 -5.61
CA PHE A 425 8.17 2.65 -6.80
C PHE A 425 6.99 3.51 -7.23
N LEU A 426 6.99 3.98 -8.47
CA LEU A 426 5.85 4.68 -9.05
C LEU A 426 4.67 3.71 -9.24
N ALA A 427 3.48 4.28 -9.47
CA ALA A 427 2.30 3.48 -9.81
C ALA A 427 2.63 2.50 -10.95
N ASN A 428 2.26 1.24 -10.76
CA ASN A 428 2.50 0.14 -11.68
C ASN A 428 3.98 -0.19 -12.02
N GLU A 429 4.95 0.39 -11.29
CA GLU A 429 6.37 0.00 -11.41
C GLU A 429 6.62 -1.33 -10.68
N GLN A 430 7.22 -2.32 -11.36
CA GLN A 430 7.46 -3.67 -10.81
C GLN A 430 8.91 -3.94 -10.37
N SER A 431 9.86 -3.09 -10.75
CA SER A 431 11.27 -3.26 -10.38
C SER A 431 11.99 -1.92 -10.36
N LYS A 432 12.92 -1.75 -9.43
CA LYS A 432 13.75 -0.54 -9.33
C LYS A 432 15.21 -0.91 -9.06
N LEU A 433 16.09 -0.29 -9.84
CA LEU A 433 17.55 -0.40 -9.68
C LEU A 433 18.05 0.69 -8.72
N VAL A 434 18.89 0.31 -7.76
CA VAL A 434 19.50 1.21 -6.79
C VAL A 434 21.01 0.98 -6.77
N ASN A 435 21.78 2.06 -6.91
CA ASN A 435 23.24 1.99 -6.84
C ASN A 435 23.70 2.22 -5.40
N ILE A 436 24.53 1.33 -4.87
CA ILE A 436 25.25 1.49 -3.61
C ILE A 436 26.70 1.79 -3.97
N THR A 437 27.24 2.91 -3.48
CA THR A 437 28.62 3.33 -3.77
C THR A 437 29.62 2.39 -3.11
N ILE A 438 30.56 1.89 -3.92
CA ILE A 438 31.76 1.17 -3.48
C ILE A 438 32.91 2.17 -3.52
N ASN A 439 33.72 2.20 -2.48
CA ASN A 439 34.85 3.09 -2.40
C ASN A 439 36.06 2.36 -2.94
N VAL A 440 36.74 2.95 -3.92
CA VAL A 440 37.88 2.34 -4.62
C VAL A 440 39.17 2.77 -3.92
N ASP A 441 40.09 1.85 -3.68
CA ASP A 441 41.43 2.21 -3.24
C ASP A 441 42.59 1.61 -4.07
N GLN A 442 43.75 1.34 -3.45
CA GLN A 442 44.96 0.80 -4.10
C GLN A 442 45.62 -0.31 -3.24
N THR A 443 44.87 -0.85 -2.29
CA THR A 443 45.33 -1.78 -1.26
C THR A 443 44.95 -3.17 -1.64
N VAL A 444 45.95 -4.03 -1.80
CA VAL A 444 45.67 -5.44 -2.02
C VAL A 444 45.07 -6.08 -0.77
N GLU A 445 43.84 -6.53 -0.89
CA GLU A 445 43.06 -7.21 0.14
C GLU A 445 42.39 -8.49 -0.38
N ASN A 446 41.59 -9.14 0.48
CA ASN A 446 40.77 -10.27 0.06
C ASN A 446 39.39 -9.74 -0.34
N ASP A 447 38.65 -10.49 -1.15
CA ASP A 447 37.23 -10.20 -1.39
C ASP A 447 36.47 -10.04 -0.07
N GLU A 448 35.75 -8.94 0.05
CA GLU A 448 34.99 -8.56 1.23
C GLU A 448 33.49 -8.54 0.95
N ASP A 449 32.66 -8.52 2.00
CA ASP A 449 31.21 -8.51 1.86
C ASP A 449 30.50 -7.58 2.84
N PHE A 450 29.35 -7.08 2.42
CA PHE A 450 28.39 -6.42 3.29
C PHE A 450 26.96 -6.86 2.92
N LYS A 451 25.96 -6.44 3.70
CA LYS A 451 24.56 -6.80 3.44
C LYS A 451 23.72 -5.56 3.15
N ALA A 452 22.81 -5.68 2.19
CA ALA A 452 21.72 -4.75 2.01
C ALA A 452 20.40 -5.37 2.50
N LEU A 453 19.59 -4.58 3.17
CA LEU A 453 18.37 -5.01 3.86
C LEU A 453 17.22 -4.08 3.48
N LEU A 454 16.06 -4.68 3.20
CA LEU A 454 14.81 -3.97 3.02
C LEU A 454 14.06 -3.88 4.35
N SER A 455 13.43 -2.74 4.60
CA SER A 455 12.51 -2.55 5.72
C SER A 455 11.22 -1.85 5.26
N HIS A 456 10.13 -2.09 6.00
CA HIS A 456 8.82 -1.50 5.68
C HIS A 456 8.82 0.01 5.95
N THR A 457 8.09 0.75 5.12
CA THR A 457 7.71 2.16 5.38
C THR A 457 6.33 2.23 6.02
N ASN A 458 5.36 1.52 5.44
CA ASN A 458 4.01 1.31 5.92
C ASN A 458 3.67 -0.18 5.87
N ALA A 459 3.49 -0.81 7.03
CA ALA A 459 3.21 -2.24 7.12
C ALA A 459 1.81 -2.62 6.59
N ASP A 460 0.92 -1.65 6.39
CA ASP A 460 -0.45 -1.89 5.91
C ASP A 460 -0.51 -2.03 4.39
N GLN A 461 0.43 -1.45 3.65
CA GLN A 461 0.48 -1.47 2.16
C GLN A 461 1.72 -2.21 1.61
N VAL A 462 2.76 -2.36 2.43
CA VAL A 462 4.07 -2.89 2.02
C VAL A 462 4.40 -4.12 2.85
N ALA A 463 4.47 -5.27 2.17
CA ALA A 463 5.02 -6.50 2.70
C ALA A 463 6.48 -6.69 2.27
N LEU A 464 7.25 -7.43 3.06
CA LEU A 464 8.60 -7.87 2.69
C LEU A 464 8.54 -9.35 2.33
N GLY A 465 9.07 -9.70 1.15
CA GLY A 465 9.19 -11.09 0.75
C GLY A 465 10.35 -11.78 1.45
N LEU A 466 10.50 -13.07 1.18
CA LEU A 466 11.53 -13.91 1.81
C LEU A 466 12.96 -13.40 1.55
N LEU A 467 13.17 -12.73 0.42
CA LEU A 467 14.47 -12.18 0.03
C LEU A 467 14.55 -10.68 0.32
N ASN A 468 14.33 -10.31 1.59
CA ASN A 468 14.45 -8.95 2.09
C ASN A 468 15.88 -8.56 2.52
N THR A 469 16.83 -9.48 2.39
CA THR A 469 18.25 -9.25 2.64
C THR A 469 19.05 -9.87 1.50
N THR A 470 20.07 -9.17 1.01
CA THR A 470 21.04 -9.69 0.03
C THR A 470 22.46 -9.43 0.51
N THR A 471 23.38 -10.34 0.18
CA THR A 471 24.82 -10.11 0.37
C THR A 471 25.39 -9.41 -0.86
N ILE A 472 26.34 -8.51 -0.67
CA ILE A 472 27.13 -7.89 -1.73
C ILE A 472 28.58 -8.24 -1.45
N THR A 473 29.26 -8.83 -2.44
CA THR A 473 30.70 -9.12 -2.40
C THR A 473 31.44 -8.09 -3.24
N ILE A 474 32.48 -7.49 -2.68
CA ILE A 474 33.41 -6.58 -3.33
C ILE A 474 34.67 -7.41 -3.62
N GLY A 475 35.01 -7.55 -4.91
CA GLY A 475 36.26 -8.14 -5.35
C GLY A 475 37.37 -7.08 -5.38
N ASN A 476 38.57 -7.51 -5.01
CA ASN A 476 39.77 -6.68 -5.05
C ASN A 476 40.42 -6.79 -6.44
N ASP A 477 40.59 -5.67 -7.14
CA ASP A 477 41.31 -5.62 -8.42
C ASP A 477 42.75 -5.08 -8.31
N ASP A 478 43.19 -4.77 -7.09
CA ASP A 478 44.50 -4.22 -6.82
C ASP A 478 45.66 -5.23 -6.82
N GLN A 479 46.84 -4.73 -7.21
CA GLN A 479 48.08 -5.50 -7.27
C GLN A 479 49.25 -4.80 -6.58
N ALA A 480 50.05 -5.58 -5.86
CA ALA A 480 51.33 -5.13 -5.33
C ALA A 480 52.47 -5.56 -6.27
N THR A 481 53.39 -4.63 -6.53
CA THR A 481 54.52 -4.85 -7.43
C THR A 481 55.80 -5.12 -6.66
N PHE A 482 56.48 -6.24 -6.92
CA PHE A 482 57.74 -6.62 -6.26
C PHE A 482 58.96 -6.39 -7.17
N SER A 483 60.06 -5.92 -6.59
CA SER A 483 61.34 -5.71 -7.29
C SER A 483 62.51 -5.90 -6.34
N PHE A 484 63.71 -6.14 -6.86
CA PHE A 484 64.92 -5.92 -6.07
C PHE A 484 65.12 -4.42 -5.82
N ALA A 485 65.72 -4.05 -4.70
CA ALA A 485 66.04 -2.66 -4.38
C ALA A 485 67.20 -2.12 -5.23
N SER A 486 68.10 -3.01 -5.69
CA SER A 486 69.30 -2.67 -6.45
C SER A 486 69.49 -3.61 -7.64
N SER A 487 70.00 -3.08 -8.75
CA SER A 487 70.28 -3.86 -9.97
C SER A 487 71.49 -4.76 -9.88
N SER A 488 72.34 -4.50 -8.88
CA SER A 488 73.47 -5.34 -8.55
C SER A 488 73.74 -5.32 -7.05
N TYR A 489 74.31 -6.41 -6.56
CA TYR A 489 74.89 -6.56 -5.23
C TYR A 489 76.32 -7.10 -5.39
N SER A 490 77.21 -6.74 -4.46
CA SER A 490 78.58 -7.28 -4.43
C SER A 490 78.92 -7.69 -3.00
N VAL A 491 79.68 -8.77 -2.86
CA VAL A 491 80.17 -9.27 -1.58
C VAL A 491 81.51 -9.96 -1.79
N GLU A 492 82.41 -9.87 -0.83
CA GLU A 492 83.60 -10.72 -0.81
C GLU A 492 83.21 -12.12 -0.30
N GLU A 493 83.83 -13.17 -0.83
CA GLU A 493 83.47 -14.55 -0.48
C GLU A 493 83.58 -14.84 1.03
N ASP A 494 84.56 -14.25 1.74
CA ASP A 494 84.79 -14.40 3.19
C ASP A 494 83.59 -14.03 4.09
N THR A 495 82.64 -13.27 3.55
CA THR A 495 81.42 -12.87 4.27
C THR A 495 80.45 -14.05 4.44
N GLY A 496 80.48 -15.03 3.52
CA GLY A 496 79.67 -16.26 3.55
C GLY A 496 78.19 -16.08 3.16
N TYR A 497 77.71 -14.86 2.91
CA TYR A 497 76.39 -14.60 2.33
C TYR A 497 76.30 -13.18 1.75
N VAL A 498 75.46 -13.02 0.72
CA VAL A 498 74.98 -11.70 0.27
C VAL A 498 73.55 -11.47 0.76
N THR A 499 73.25 -10.27 1.24
CA THR A 499 71.87 -9.88 1.58
C THR A 499 71.26 -9.10 0.42
N VAL A 500 70.27 -9.68 -0.25
CA VAL A 500 69.44 -8.97 -1.24
C VAL A 500 68.22 -8.36 -0.56
N ASN A 501 67.82 -7.17 -1.01
CA ASN A 501 66.63 -6.49 -0.52
C ASN A 501 65.55 -6.53 -1.59
N ILE A 502 64.39 -7.08 -1.26
CA ILE A 502 63.21 -7.10 -2.13
C ILE A 502 62.25 -6.03 -1.61
N THR A 503 61.76 -5.16 -2.49
CA THR A 503 60.81 -4.10 -2.17
C THR A 503 59.45 -4.36 -2.80
N LYS A 504 58.39 -3.92 -2.11
CA LYS A 504 57.00 -3.95 -2.54
C LYS A 504 56.51 -2.52 -2.77
N ILE A 505 55.92 -2.25 -3.92
CA ILE A 505 55.20 -1.02 -4.26
C ILE A 505 53.70 -1.33 -4.25
N GLY A 506 52.90 -0.45 -3.64
CA GLY A 506 51.50 -0.69 -3.31
C GLY A 506 51.32 -1.01 -1.82
N THR A 507 50.09 -0.83 -1.32
CA THR A 507 49.66 -1.24 0.03
C THR A 507 49.09 -2.65 -0.02
N SER A 508 49.13 -3.37 1.10
CA SER A 508 48.42 -4.64 1.21
C SER A 508 48.06 -4.92 2.66
N ASP A 509 46.79 -5.21 2.93
CA ASP A 509 46.31 -5.58 4.26
C ASP A 509 46.34 -7.10 4.49
N ILE A 510 46.68 -7.84 3.43
CA ILE A 510 46.99 -9.26 3.47
C ILE A 510 48.49 -9.51 3.31
N SER A 511 48.90 -10.74 3.66
CA SER A 511 50.24 -11.23 3.34
C SER A 511 50.34 -11.62 1.88
N LEU A 512 51.44 -11.23 1.22
CA LEU A 512 51.71 -11.54 -0.18
C LEU A 512 53.03 -12.28 -0.33
N ASP A 513 53.07 -13.24 -1.25
CA ASP A 513 54.26 -14.05 -1.51
C ASP A 513 54.88 -13.72 -2.87
N VAL A 514 56.21 -13.57 -2.88
CA VAL A 514 57.03 -13.58 -4.11
C VAL A 514 58.06 -14.70 -3.99
N LYS A 515 58.37 -15.38 -5.09
CA LYS A 515 59.38 -16.45 -5.13
C LYS A 515 60.73 -15.88 -5.55
N LEU A 516 61.79 -16.32 -4.86
CA LEU A 516 63.18 -16.04 -5.18
C LEU A 516 63.84 -17.30 -5.73
N SER A 517 64.52 -17.17 -6.88
CA SER A 517 65.35 -18.22 -7.47
C SER A 517 66.70 -17.65 -7.88
N THR A 518 67.74 -18.49 -7.95
CA THR A 518 69.06 -18.11 -8.45
C THR A 518 69.43 -18.91 -9.69
N ASN A 519 70.15 -18.26 -10.61
CA ASN A 519 70.67 -18.87 -11.83
C ASN A 519 72.17 -18.57 -11.93
N ASN A 520 72.96 -19.59 -12.27
CA ASN A 520 74.40 -19.47 -12.45
C ASN A 520 74.74 -18.38 -13.49
N GLY A 521 75.83 -17.65 -13.24
CA GLY A 521 76.48 -16.75 -14.19
C GLY A 521 77.87 -17.30 -14.52
N THR A 522 78.92 -16.56 -14.16
CA THR A 522 80.27 -17.15 -14.06
C THR A 522 80.48 -17.93 -12.76
N ALA A 523 79.75 -17.60 -11.69
CA ALA A 523 79.62 -18.40 -10.49
C ALA A 523 78.59 -19.52 -10.66
N PHE A 524 78.93 -20.71 -10.20
CA PHE A 524 78.20 -21.96 -10.27
C PHE A 524 77.88 -22.55 -8.90
N SER A 525 76.60 -22.77 -8.62
CA SER A 525 76.23 -23.62 -7.48
C SER A 525 76.52 -25.11 -7.76
N PRO A 526 77.03 -25.89 -6.78
CA PRO A 526 77.27 -25.55 -5.38
C PRO A 526 78.73 -25.18 -5.06
N VAL A 527 79.53 -24.74 -6.03
CA VAL A 527 80.92 -24.35 -5.78
C VAL A 527 80.92 -23.00 -5.07
N ASP A 528 80.43 -21.94 -5.74
CA ASP A 528 80.64 -20.56 -5.26
C ASP A 528 79.46 -20.04 -4.44
N TYR A 529 78.27 -20.63 -4.61
CA TYR A 529 77.09 -20.27 -3.82
C TYR A 529 76.09 -21.42 -3.69
N THR A 530 75.15 -21.32 -2.75
CA THR A 530 74.04 -22.29 -2.61
C THR A 530 72.82 -21.84 -3.42
N ALA A 531 72.42 -22.66 -4.40
CA ALA A 531 71.26 -22.36 -5.25
C ALA A 531 69.96 -22.29 -4.44
N ILE A 532 69.16 -21.27 -4.75
CA ILE A 532 67.80 -21.09 -4.25
C ILE A 532 66.86 -21.42 -5.41
N SER A 533 65.92 -22.32 -5.18
CA SER A 533 64.90 -22.69 -6.16
C SER A 533 63.51 -22.44 -5.60
N ASP A 534 62.79 -21.49 -6.17
CA ASP A 534 61.39 -21.17 -5.85
C ASP A 534 61.15 -20.89 -4.36
N ASN A 535 62.13 -20.30 -3.67
CA ASN A 535 61.99 -20.00 -2.26
C ASN A 535 60.94 -18.91 -2.04
N MET A 536 59.93 -19.22 -1.23
CA MET A 536 58.84 -18.30 -0.92
C MET A 536 59.31 -17.20 0.04
N VAL A 537 59.14 -15.95 -0.38
CA VAL A 537 59.42 -14.74 0.39
C VAL A 537 58.09 -14.07 0.71
N THR A 538 57.57 -14.35 1.91
CA THR A 538 56.30 -13.79 2.39
C THR A 538 56.49 -12.39 2.93
N PHE A 539 55.78 -11.42 2.40
CA PHE A 539 55.62 -10.09 2.99
C PHE A 539 54.36 -10.11 3.85
N LEU A 540 54.48 -9.76 5.13
CA LEU A 540 53.33 -9.61 6.01
C LEU A 540 52.48 -8.40 5.56
N ALA A 541 51.26 -8.31 6.08
CA ALA A 541 50.40 -7.14 5.89
C ALA A 541 51.19 -5.85 6.19
N ASN A 542 51.10 -4.88 5.29
CA ASN A 542 51.79 -3.59 5.36
C ASN A 542 53.34 -3.62 5.39
N GLU A 543 53.97 -4.78 5.12
CA GLU A 543 55.42 -4.88 4.95
C GLU A 543 55.83 -4.39 3.55
N GLN A 544 56.77 -3.42 3.47
CA GLN A 544 57.21 -2.81 2.20
C GLN A 544 58.58 -3.30 1.70
N SER A 545 59.38 -3.96 2.55
CA SER A 545 60.70 -4.47 2.17
C SER A 545 61.07 -5.70 2.97
N LYS A 546 61.74 -6.66 2.35
CA LYS A 546 62.26 -7.85 3.02
C LYS A 546 63.67 -8.18 2.58
N LEU A 547 64.54 -8.42 3.57
CA LEU A 547 65.93 -8.83 3.36
C LEU A 547 66.01 -10.36 3.28
N VAL A 548 66.72 -10.88 2.28
CA VAL A 548 66.95 -12.30 2.09
C VAL A 548 68.44 -12.56 1.92
N ASN A 549 68.99 -13.49 2.71
CA ASN A 549 70.38 -13.90 2.59
C ASN A 549 70.51 -15.04 1.58
N ILE A 550 71.43 -14.91 0.64
CA ILE A 550 71.86 -15.98 -0.27
C ILE A 550 73.25 -16.40 0.19
N THR A 551 73.41 -17.68 0.53
CA THR A 551 74.69 -18.23 1.03
C THR A 551 75.73 -18.23 -0.09
N ILE A 552 76.88 -17.62 0.20
CA ILE A 552 78.10 -17.68 -0.60
C ILE A 552 79.00 -18.72 0.05
N ASN A 553 79.57 -19.61 -0.76
CA ASN A 553 80.47 -20.64 -0.26
C ASN A 553 81.89 -20.07 -0.31
N VAL A 554 82.59 -20.14 0.81
CA VAL A 554 83.95 -19.59 0.95
C VAL A 554 84.96 -20.68 0.64
N ASP A 555 85.98 -20.39 -0.16
CA ASP A 555 87.12 -21.29 -0.31
C ASP A 555 88.50 -20.66 -0.02
N GLN A 556 89.58 -21.15 -0.65
CA GLN A 556 90.97 -20.69 -0.46
C GLN A 556 91.70 -20.54 -1.82
N THR A 557 90.95 -20.48 -2.90
CA THR A 557 91.42 -20.56 -4.28
C THR A 557 91.44 -19.17 -4.87
N VAL A 558 92.63 -18.70 -5.25
CA VAL A 558 92.71 -17.42 -5.96
C VAL A 558 92.05 -17.54 -7.33
N GLU A 559 90.99 -16.79 -7.53
CA GLU A 559 90.21 -16.70 -8.77
C GLU A 559 89.89 -15.25 -9.17
N ASN A 560 89.10 -15.09 -10.24
CA ASN A 560 88.59 -13.77 -10.64
C ASN A 560 87.23 -13.57 -9.99
N ASP A 561 86.82 -12.31 -9.78
CA ASP A 561 85.44 -12.01 -9.38
C ASP A 561 84.43 -12.71 -10.29
N GLU A 562 83.47 -13.39 -9.68
CA GLU A 562 82.45 -14.17 -10.37
C GLU A 562 81.05 -13.58 -10.16
N ASP A 563 80.09 -13.93 -11.00
CA ASP A 563 78.71 -13.48 -10.83
C ASP A 563 77.65 -14.57 -10.97
N PHE A 564 76.51 -14.38 -10.32
CA PHE A 564 75.29 -15.13 -10.58
C PHE A 564 74.08 -14.18 -10.55
N LYS A 565 72.90 -14.66 -10.93
CA LYS A 565 71.67 -13.85 -10.93
C LYS A 565 70.68 -14.35 -9.90
N ALA A 566 70.01 -13.42 -9.24
CA ALA A 566 68.79 -13.68 -8.49
C ALA A 566 67.58 -13.16 -9.28
N LEU A 567 66.49 -13.92 -9.28
CA LEU A 567 65.29 -13.67 -10.07
C LEU A 567 64.06 -13.79 -9.18
N LEU A 568 63.11 -12.88 -9.36
CA LEU A 568 61.79 -12.93 -8.74
C LEU A 568 60.78 -13.57 -9.70
N SER A 569 59.89 -14.38 -9.14
CA SER A 569 58.72 -14.93 -9.84
C SER A 569 57.51 -14.97 -8.90
N HIS A 570 56.31 -15.19 -9.45
CA HIS A 570 55.08 -15.29 -8.66
C HIS A 570 54.13 -16.32 -9.31
N THR A 571 53.14 -16.78 -8.55
CA THR A 571 52.11 -17.71 -9.04
C THR A 571 50.70 -17.13 -8.96
N ASN A 572 50.49 -16.07 -8.18
CA ASN A 572 49.23 -15.33 -8.11
C ASN A 572 49.40 -14.06 -8.94
N ALA A 573 48.88 -14.03 -10.16
CA ALA A 573 48.98 -12.86 -11.03
C ALA A 573 47.88 -11.82 -10.78
N ASP A 574 46.88 -12.17 -9.95
CA ASP A 574 45.74 -11.29 -9.67
C ASP A 574 46.08 -10.27 -8.58
N GLN A 575 46.97 -10.62 -7.63
CA GLN A 575 47.38 -9.76 -6.50
C GLN A 575 48.86 -9.33 -6.56
N VAL A 576 49.68 -10.02 -7.34
CA VAL A 576 51.13 -9.82 -7.38
C VAL A 576 51.61 -9.57 -8.81
N ALA A 577 52.33 -8.47 -8.99
CA ALA A 577 53.05 -8.13 -10.20
C ALA A 577 54.56 -8.09 -9.96
N LEU A 578 55.34 -8.26 -11.02
CA LEU A 578 56.79 -8.06 -11.00
C LEU A 578 57.14 -6.71 -11.63
N GLY A 579 57.92 -5.91 -10.92
CA GLY A 579 58.43 -4.66 -11.47
C GLY A 579 59.57 -4.89 -12.46
N LEU A 580 60.04 -3.79 -13.06
CA LEU A 580 61.11 -3.83 -14.06
C LEU A 580 62.41 -4.45 -13.55
N LEU A 581 62.66 -4.36 -12.25
CA LEU A 581 63.84 -4.91 -11.61
C LEU A 581 63.54 -6.23 -10.90
N ASN A 582 63.03 -7.19 -11.65
CA ASN A 582 62.75 -8.56 -11.19
C ASN A 582 63.94 -9.52 -11.32
N THR A 583 65.07 -9.03 -11.83
CA THR A 583 66.36 -9.73 -11.83
C THR A 583 67.46 -8.82 -11.33
N THR A 584 68.39 -9.34 -10.54
CA THR A 584 69.59 -8.62 -10.06
C THR A 584 70.83 -9.50 -10.22
N THR A 585 71.98 -8.89 -10.49
CA THR A 585 73.27 -9.60 -10.57
C THR A 585 73.98 -9.51 -9.22
N ILE A 586 74.50 -10.63 -8.74
CA ILE A 586 75.34 -10.70 -7.55
C ILE A 586 76.77 -10.98 -8.02
N THR A 587 77.72 -10.13 -7.65
CA THR A 587 79.15 -10.34 -7.86
C THR A 587 79.80 -10.83 -6.56
N ILE A 588 80.54 -11.92 -6.64
CA ILE A 588 81.36 -12.48 -5.57
C ILE A 588 82.80 -12.03 -5.87
N GLY A 589 83.38 -11.23 -4.97
CA GLY A 589 84.80 -10.87 -5.01
C GLY A 589 85.63 -11.96 -4.34
N ASN A 590 86.82 -12.20 -4.90
CA ASN A 590 87.80 -13.14 -4.35
C ASN A 590 88.75 -12.39 -3.40
N ASP A 591 88.81 -12.79 -2.13
CA ASP A 591 89.72 -12.21 -1.13
C ASP A 591 90.99 -13.05 -0.89
N ASP A 592 91.11 -14.17 -1.61
CA ASP A 592 92.23 -15.10 -1.46
C ASP A 592 93.54 -14.67 -2.13
N GLN A 593 94.65 -15.13 -1.53
CA GLN A 593 96.01 -14.90 -2.02
C GLN A 593 96.84 -16.17 -2.09
N ALA A 594 97.64 -16.29 -3.16
CA ALA A 594 98.64 -17.33 -3.27
C ALA A 594 100.01 -16.79 -2.85
N THR A 595 100.73 -17.58 -2.05
CA THR A 595 102.03 -17.17 -1.49
C THR A 595 103.19 -17.81 -2.25
N PHE A 596 104.12 -17.01 -2.76
CA PHE A 596 105.29 -17.50 -3.52
C PHE A 596 106.58 -17.46 -2.69
N SER A 597 107.43 -18.48 -2.84
CA SER A 597 108.74 -18.58 -2.18
C SER A 597 109.72 -19.38 -3.02
N PHE A 598 111.02 -19.21 -2.81
CA PHE A 598 111.98 -20.18 -3.30
C PHE A 598 111.84 -21.51 -2.53
N ALA A 599 112.04 -22.63 -3.21
CA ALA A 599 112.00 -23.96 -2.59
C ALA A 599 113.18 -24.22 -1.63
N SER A 600 114.28 -23.46 -1.76
CA SER A 600 115.51 -23.64 -0.98
C SER A 600 116.18 -22.30 -0.71
N SER A 601 116.77 -22.15 0.47
CA SER A 601 117.44 -20.92 0.92
C SER A 601 118.78 -20.67 0.24
N SER A 602 119.32 -21.71 -0.38
CA SER A 602 120.51 -21.64 -1.21
C SER A 602 120.44 -22.62 -2.36
N TYR A 603 121.07 -22.26 -3.47
CA TYR A 603 121.36 -23.14 -4.60
C TYR A 603 122.86 -23.08 -4.87
N SER A 604 123.44 -24.16 -5.36
CA SER A 604 124.84 -24.20 -5.77
C SER A 604 124.97 -24.84 -7.13
N VAL A 605 125.89 -24.35 -7.95
CA VAL A 605 126.21 -24.92 -9.25
C VAL A 605 127.68 -24.70 -9.53
N GLU A 606 128.33 -25.62 -10.24
CA GLU A 606 129.66 -25.38 -10.80
C GLU A 606 129.52 -24.52 -12.06
N GLU A 607 130.47 -23.63 -12.31
CA GLU A 607 130.40 -22.70 -13.45
C GLU A 607 130.23 -23.42 -14.81
N ASP A 608 130.86 -24.59 -15.01
CA ASP A 608 130.79 -25.40 -16.25
C ASP A 608 129.37 -25.82 -16.69
N THR A 609 128.40 -25.75 -15.78
CA THR A 609 127.01 -26.09 -16.06
C THR A 609 126.31 -25.02 -16.91
N GLY A 610 126.77 -23.77 -16.85
CA GLY A 610 126.25 -22.64 -17.63
C GLY A 610 124.89 -22.07 -17.19
N TYR A 611 124.22 -22.68 -16.21
CA TYR A 611 123.04 -22.12 -15.55
C TYR A 611 122.79 -22.79 -14.19
N VAL A 612 122.20 -22.04 -13.25
CA VAL A 612 121.57 -22.60 -12.05
C VAL A 612 120.07 -22.67 -12.26
N THR A 613 119.43 -23.77 -11.88
CA THR A 613 117.97 -23.86 -11.85
C THR A 613 117.46 -23.56 -10.45
N VAL A 614 116.77 -22.43 -10.28
CA VAL A 614 116.05 -22.12 -9.04
C VAL A 614 114.61 -22.63 -9.15
N ASN A 615 114.11 -23.21 -8.06
CA ASN A 615 112.72 -23.63 -7.97
C ASN A 615 111.93 -22.60 -7.15
N ILE A 616 110.84 -22.09 -7.72
CA ILE A 616 109.88 -21.22 -7.04
C ILE A 616 108.62 -22.06 -6.77
N THR A 617 108.13 -22.05 -5.53
CA THR A 617 106.94 -22.78 -5.08
C THR A 617 105.82 -21.81 -4.71
N LYS A 618 104.59 -22.20 -5.02
CA LYS A 618 103.34 -21.51 -4.66
C LYS A 618 102.62 -22.30 -3.57
N ILE A 619 102.18 -21.62 -2.51
CA ILE A 619 101.29 -22.14 -1.46
C ILE A 619 99.92 -21.48 -1.64
N GLY A 620 98.85 -22.27 -1.54
CA GLY A 620 97.49 -21.89 -1.94
C GLY A 620 97.10 -22.52 -3.28
N THR A 621 95.80 -22.56 -3.57
CA THR A 621 95.24 -22.95 -4.87
C THR A 621 95.03 -21.71 -5.73
N SER A 622 95.03 -21.87 -7.05
CA SER A 622 94.64 -20.78 -7.95
C SER A 622 94.10 -21.36 -9.25
N ASP A 623 92.90 -20.95 -9.64
CA ASP A 623 92.28 -21.35 -10.91
C ASP A 623 92.57 -20.36 -12.04
N ILE A 624 93.21 -19.24 -11.69
CA ILE A 624 93.81 -18.30 -12.63
C ILE A 624 95.33 -18.45 -12.69
N SER A 625 95.92 -17.88 -13.75
CA SER A 625 97.36 -17.70 -13.84
C SER A 625 97.83 -16.57 -12.93
N LEU A 626 98.89 -16.79 -12.18
CA LEU A 626 99.47 -15.82 -11.27
C LEU A 626 100.92 -15.53 -11.64
N ASP A 627 101.32 -14.27 -11.55
CA ASP A 627 102.67 -13.83 -11.89
C ASP A 627 103.45 -13.42 -10.64
N VAL A 628 104.68 -13.92 -10.51
CA VAL A 628 105.69 -13.41 -9.57
C VAL A 628 106.91 -12.93 -10.36
N LYS A 629 107.56 -11.87 -9.90
CA LYS A 629 108.77 -11.33 -10.54
C LYS A 629 110.02 -11.89 -9.89
N LEU A 630 111.02 -12.23 -10.71
CA LEU A 630 112.34 -12.69 -10.30
C LEU A 630 113.40 -11.65 -10.69
N SER A 631 114.19 -11.22 -9.71
CA SER A 631 115.32 -10.31 -9.91
C SER A 631 116.57 -10.89 -9.27
N THR A 632 117.74 -10.53 -9.79
CA THR A 632 119.02 -10.93 -9.21
C THR A 632 119.81 -9.71 -8.75
N ASN A 633 120.49 -9.83 -7.62
CA ASN A 633 121.41 -8.83 -7.09
C ASN A 633 122.78 -9.45 -6.87
N ASN A 634 123.84 -8.73 -7.27
CA ASN A 634 125.22 -9.14 -7.07
C ASN A 634 125.54 -9.40 -5.59
N GLY A 635 126.34 -10.42 -5.32
CA GLY A 635 126.97 -10.71 -4.04
C GLY A 635 128.48 -10.53 -4.19
N THR A 636 129.25 -11.60 -3.99
CA THR A 636 130.64 -11.64 -4.48
C THR A 636 130.74 -11.91 -5.98
N ALA A 637 129.73 -12.57 -6.57
CA ALA A 637 129.55 -12.72 -8.01
C ALA A 637 128.85 -11.47 -8.58
N PHE A 638 129.38 -10.94 -9.68
CA PHE A 638 128.97 -9.74 -10.39
C PHE A 638 128.53 -10.03 -11.83
N SER A 639 127.27 -9.75 -12.15
CA SER A 639 126.85 -9.67 -13.56
C SER A 639 127.49 -8.44 -14.24
N PRO A 640 127.96 -8.54 -15.51
CA PRO A 640 127.82 -9.69 -16.41
C PRO A 640 129.05 -10.59 -16.46
N VAL A 641 129.93 -10.55 -15.45
CA VAL A 641 131.13 -11.40 -15.44
C VAL A 641 130.69 -12.83 -15.13
N ASP A 642 130.08 -13.07 -13.98
CA ASP A 642 129.89 -14.44 -13.45
C ASP A 642 128.49 -15.01 -13.75
N TYR A 643 127.51 -14.13 -13.96
CA TYR A 643 126.14 -14.52 -14.30
C TYR A 643 125.43 -13.44 -15.12
N THR A 644 124.30 -13.79 -15.75
CA THR A 644 123.45 -12.80 -16.45
C THR A 644 122.35 -12.30 -15.52
N ALA A 645 122.35 -10.99 -15.20
CA ALA A 645 121.34 -10.40 -14.34
C ALA A 645 119.91 -10.51 -14.91
N MET A 646 118.97 -10.86 -14.04
CA MET A 646 117.53 -10.74 -14.24
C MET A 646 117.01 -9.49 -13.54
N SER A 647 116.12 -8.75 -14.21
CA SER A 647 115.48 -7.54 -13.68
C SER A 647 113.99 -7.63 -13.92
N ASP A 648 113.24 -7.85 -12.84
CA ASP A 648 111.77 -7.99 -12.85
C ASP A 648 111.27 -9.01 -13.88
N ASN A 649 112.02 -10.10 -14.07
CA ASN A 649 111.64 -11.16 -14.98
C ASN A 649 110.33 -11.81 -14.52
N MET A 650 109.31 -11.77 -15.36
CA MET A 650 108.00 -12.34 -15.04
C MET A 650 108.05 -13.87 -15.06
N VAL A 651 107.64 -14.48 -13.95
CA VAL A 651 107.48 -15.93 -13.78
C VAL A 651 106.00 -16.21 -13.62
N THR A 652 105.36 -16.60 -14.72
CA THR A 652 103.94 -16.95 -14.76
C THR A 652 103.71 -18.37 -14.29
N PHE A 653 102.91 -18.56 -13.25
CA PHE A 653 102.35 -19.86 -12.88
C PHE A 653 101.01 -20.01 -13.58
N LEU A 654 100.83 -21.08 -14.35
CA LEU A 654 99.54 -21.43 -14.93
C LEU A 654 98.55 -21.81 -13.82
N ALA A 655 97.25 -21.82 -14.13
CA ALA A 655 96.23 -22.32 -13.23
C ALA A 655 96.63 -23.69 -12.66
N ASN A 656 96.48 -23.86 -11.35
CA ASN A 656 96.83 -25.06 -10.59
C ASN A 656 98.33 -25.47 -10.62
N GLU A 657 99.24 -24.64 -11.16
CA GLU A 657 100.68 -24.88 -11.09
C GLU A 657 101.20 -24.55 -9.67
N GLN A 658 101.87 -25.50 -9.00
CA GLN A 658 102.38 -25.33 -7.62
C GLN A 658 103.89 -25.05 -7.53
N SER A 659 104.64 -25.30 -8.60
CA SER A 659 106.09 -25.05 -8.64
C SER A 659 106.55 -24.76 -10.05
N LYS A 660 107.51 -23.85 -10.20
CA LYS A 660 108.12 -23.51 -11.49
C LYS A 660 109.63 -23.41 -11.38
N LEU A 661 110.31 -24.09 -12.29
CA LEU A 661 111.77 -24.05 -12.43
C LEU A 661 112.17 -22.89 -13.34
N VAL A 662 113.13 -22.08 -12.90
CA VAL A 662 113.67 -20.94 -13.66
C VAL A 662 115.18 -21.08 -13.72
N ASN A 663 115.73 -21.03 -14.93
CA ASN A 663 117.18 -21.08 -15.15
C ASN A 663 117.76 -19.68 -15.13
N ILE A 664 118.74 -19.43 -14.26
CA ILE A 664 119.57 -18.22 -14.27
C ILE A 664 120.89 -18.59 -14.91
N THR A 665 121.24 -17.93 -16.02
CA THR A 665 122.48 -18.19 -16.77
C THR A 665 123.70 -17.84 -15.93
N ILE A 666 124.61 -18.80 -15.80
CA ILE A 666 125.96 -18.63 -15.24
C ILE A 666 126.91 -18.50 -16.42
N ASN A 667 127.81 -17.54 -16.37
CA ASN A 667 128.78 -17.33 -17.43
C ASN A 667 130.03 -18.13 -17.08
N VAL A 668 130.44 -19.01 -17.99
CA VAL A 668 131.59 -19.90 -17.79
C VAL A 668 132.87 -19.22 -18.25
N ASP A 669 133.95 -19.28 -17.46
CA ASP A 669 135.26 -18.87 -17.92
C ASP A 669 136.38 -19.93 -17.77
N GLN A 670 137.63 -19.52 -17.58
CA GLN A 670 138.82 -20.41 -17.43
C GLN A 670 139.73 -19.94 -16.28
N THR A 671 139.19 -19.14 -15.36
CA THR A 671 139.92 -18.44 -14.31
C THR A 671 139.72 -19.15 -12.98
N VAL A 672 140.83 -19.63 -12.39
CA VAL A 672 140.74 -20.23 -11.06
C VAL A 672 140.45 -19.15 -10.01
N GLU A 673 139.24 -19.16 -9.49
CA GLU A 673 138.72 -18.25 -8.46
C GLU A 673 138.18 -18.97 -7.22
N ASN A 674 137.73 -18.21 -6.22
CA ASN A 674 137.01 -18.78 -5.08
C ASN A 674 135.54 -18.93 -5.45
N ASP A 675 134.81 -19.83 -4.80
CA ASP A 675 133.36 -19.87 -4.91
C ASP A 675 132.76 -18.47 -4.64
N GLU A 676 131.93 -18.02 -5.57
CA GLU A 676 131.30 -16.71 -5.52
C GLU A 676 129.79 -16.82 -5.34
N ASP A 677 129.12 -15.76 -4.85
CA ASP A 677 127.68 -15.78 -4.66
C ASP A 677 126.92 -14.57 -5.22
N PHE A 678 125.67 -14.77 -5.60
CA PHE A 678 124.70 -13.70 -5.85
C PHE A 678 123.35 -14.07 -5.24
N LYS A 679 122.42 -13.13 -5.19
CA LYS A 679 121.08 -13.37 -4.65
C LYS A 679 120.02 -13.31 -5.73
N ALA A 680 119.06 -14.22 -5.68
CA ALA A 680 117.81 -14.09 -6.39
C ALA A 680 116.70 -13.68 -5.41
N LEU A 681 115.83 -12.76 -5.84
CA LEU A 681 114.78 -12.15 -5.05
C LEU A 681 113.45 -12.22 -5.81
N LEU A 682 112.38 -12.54 -5.08
CA LEU A 682 111.01 -12.49 -5.57
C LEU A 682 110.37 -11.15 -5.21
N SER A 683 109.64 -10.56 -6.15
CA SER A 683 108.74 -9.42 -5.95
C SER A 683 107.38 -9.69 -6.59
N HIS A 684 106.34 -8.95 -6.22
CA HIS A 684 105.00 -9.09 -6.79
C HIS A 684 104.52 -7.77 -7.40
N THR A 685 103.51 -7.85 -8.27
CA THR A 685 102.86 -6.67 -8.88
C THR A 685 101.41 -6.51 -8.48
N ASN A 686 100.72 -7.59 -8.15
CA ASN A 686 99.36 -7.59 -7.63
C ASN A 686 99.37 -8.08 -6.18
N ALA A 687 99.33 -7.16 -5.22
CA ALA A 687 99.32 -7.50 -3.80
C ALA A 687 97.99 -8.09 -3.34
N ASP A 688 96.93 -8.01 -4.16
CA ASP A 688 95.59 -8.50 -3.82
C ASP A 688 95.45 -10.00 -4.08
N GLN A 689 96.25 -10.58 -4.99
CA GLN A 689 96.23 -12.01 -5.35
C GLN A 689 97.54 -12.75 -5.02
N VAL A 690 98.64 -12.01 -4.85
CA VAL A 690 99.99 -12.57 -4.72
C VAL A 690 100.67 -12.04 -3.46
N ALA A 691 100.94 -12.96 -2.53
CA ALA A 691 101.77 -12.74 -1.36
C ALA A 691 103.19 -13.29 -1.56
N LEU A 692 104.17 -12.72 -0.86
CA LEU A 692 105.53 -13.26 -0.79
C LEU A 692 105.74 -13.97 0.54
N GLY A 693 106.15 -15.23 0.49
CA GLY A 693 106.47 -15.99 1.69
C GLY A 693 107.81 -15.60 2.30
N LEU A 694 108.14 -16.21 3.44
CA LEU A 694 109.34 -15.89 4.22
C LEU A 694 110.64 -16.10 3.42
N LEU A 695 110.65 -17.04 2.47
CA LEU A 695 111.80 -17.32 1.62
C LEU A 695 111.65 -16.66 0.24
N ASN A 696 111.50 -15.34 0.23
CA ASN A 696 111.45 -14.53 -0.99
C ASN A 696 112.83 -14.11 -1.51
N THR A 697 113.91 -14.54 -0.85
CA THR A 697 115.30 -14.34 -1.28
C THR A 697 116.06 -15.65 -1.11
N THR A 698 116.91 -16.01 -2.07
CA THR A 698 117.80 -17.18 -2.02
C THR A 698 119.20 -16.80 -2.46
N THR A 699 120.22 -17.43 -1.89
CA THR A 699 121.62 -17.23 -2.30
C THR A 699 122.02 -18.31 -3.30
N ILE A 700 122.63 -17.91 -4.41
CA ILE A 700 123.20 -18.81 -5.40
C ILE A 700 124.72 -18.76 -5.24
N THR A 701 125.35 -19.91 -5.02
CA THR A 701 126.81 -20.04 -5.01
C THR A 701 127.27 -20.68 -6.33
N ILE A 702 128.22 -20.02 -7.00
CA ILE A 702 128.91 -20.51 -8.19
C ILE A 702 130.22 -21.11 -7.69
N GLY A 703 130.38 -22.43 -7.82
CA GLY A 703 131.63 -23.13 -7.58
C GLY A 703 132.55 -22.99 -8.79
N ASN A 704 133.85 -22.87 -8.52
CA ASN A 704 134.88 -22.82 -9.54
C ASN A 704 135.42 -24.23 -9.81
N ASP A 705 135.29 -24.71 -11.05
CA ASP A 705 135.81 -26.02 -11.46
C ASP A 705 137.14 -25.94 -12.23
N ASP A 706 137.67 -24.74 -12.44
CA ASP A 706 138.94 -24.53 -13.11
C ASP A 706 140.16 -24.92 -12.27
N GLN A 707 141.19 -25.41 -12.98
CA GLN A 707 142.47 -25.76 -12.39
C GLN A 707 143.64 -25.06 -13.10
N ALA A 708 144.54 -24.47 -12.32
CA ALA A 708 145.80 -23.97 -12.84
C ALA A 708 146.81 -25.11 -12.86
N THR A 709 147.54 -25.25 -13.97
CA THR A 709 148.60 -26.25 -14.10
C THR A 709 149.96 -25.60 -13.93
N PHE A 710 150.80 -26.21 -13.08
CA PHE A 710 152.19 -25.80 -12.85
C PHE A 710 153.14 -26.78 -13.53
N SER A 711 154.11 -26.24 -14.27
CA SER A 711 155.14 -27.05 -14.93
C SER A 711 156.53 -26.50 -14.67
N PHE A 712 157.51 -27.40 -14.51
CA PHE A 712 158.91 -27.01 -14.46
C PHE A 712 159.35 -26.52 -15.84
N ALA A 713 160.02 -25.38 -15.90
CA ALA A 713 160.51 -24.79 -17.16
C ALA A 713 161.57 -25.66 -17.87
N SER A 714 162.15 -26.65 -17.19
CA SER A 714 163.12 -27.62 -17.73
C SER A 714 162.96 -28.97 -17.04
N SER A 715 163.25 -30.07 -17.74
CA SER A 715 163.18 -31.44 -17.20
C SER A 715 164.35 -31.81 -16.29
N SER A 716 165.39 -30.97 -16.20
CA SER A 716 166.54 -31.17 -15.31
C SER A 716 167.23 -29.86 -14.97
N TYR A 717 167.65 -29.71 -13.70
CA TYR A 717 168.43 -28.58 -13.19
C TYR A 717 169.70 -29.11 -12.51
N SER A 718 170.87 -28.56 -12.83
CA SER A 718 172.17 -28.95 -12.27
C SER A 718 172.82 -27.78 -11.54
N VAL A 719 173.47 -28.04 -10.41
CA VAL A 719 174.15 -27.02 -9.60
C VAL A 719 175.52 -27.53 -9.11
N GLU A 720 176.51 -26.65 -9.10
CA GLU A 720 177.87 -26.91 -8.59
C GLU A 720 177.91 -26.70 -7.05
N GLU A 721 178.66 -27.56 -6.34
CA GLU A 721 178.59 -27.76 -4.88
C GLU A 721 178.89 -26.49 -4.05
N ASP A 722 179.62 -25.54 -4.64
CA ASP A 722 180.13 -24.30 -4.05
C ASP A 722 179.17 -23.10 -4.13
N THR A 723 177.97 -23.28 -4.69
CA THR A 723 176.96 -22.21 -4.80
C THR A 723 175.80 -22.32 -3.78
N GLY A 724 175.60 -23.49 -3.17
CA GLY A 724 174.66 -23.68 -2.06
C GLY A 724 173.16 -23.59 -2.36
N TYR A 725 172.74 -23.25 -3.59
CA TYR A 725 171.32 -23.29 -4.00
C TYR A 725 171.17 -23.41 -5.53
N VAL A 726 170.11 -24.09 -5.99
CA VAL A 726 169.66 -24.13 -7.40
C VAL A 726 168.36 -23.35 -7.55
N THR A 727 168.29 -22.47 -8.56
CA THR A 727 167.03 -21.78 -8.89
C THR A 727 166.23 -22.63 -9.87
N VAL A 728 165.04 -23.08 -9.45
CA VAL A 728 164.07 -23.79 -10.29
C VAL A 728 162.97 -22.82 -10.68
N ASN A 729 162.78 -22.62 -11.99
CA ASN A 729 161.69 -21.79 -12.50
C ASN A 729 160.47 -22.65 -12.78
N ILE A 730 159.34 -22.31 -12.16
CA ILE A 730 158.02 -22.92 -12.39
C ILE A 730 157.19 -21.94 -13.21
N THR A 731 156.52 -22.43 -14.26
CA THR A 731 155.59 -21.63 -15.08
C THR A 731 154.16 -22.08 -14.80
N LYS A 732 153.29 -21.13 -14.41
CA LYS A 732 151.84 -21.30 -14.28
C LYS A 732 151.20 -21.09 -15.66
N ILE A 733 150.36 -22.03 -16.08
CA ILE A 733 149.53 -21.91 -17.30
C ILE A 733 148.07 -21.81 -16.84
N GLY A 734 147.38 -20.73 -17.22
CA GLY A 734 146.02 -20.38 -16.79
C GLY A 734 145.94 -19.01 -16.08
N THR A 735 144.76 -18.40 -16.05
CA THR A 735 144.43 -17.22 -15.24
C THR A 735 143.89 -17.66 -13.88
N SER A 736 144.04 -16.82 -12.87
CA SER A 736 143.61 -17.13 -11.52
C SER A 736 143.68 -15.87 -10.68
N ASP A 737 142.57 -15.59 -10.01
CA ASP A 737 142.37 -14.37 -9.22
C ASP A 737 142.67 -14.57 -7.73
N ILE A 738 143.10 -15.79 -7.38
CA ILE A 738 143.56 -16.17 -6.05
C ILE A 738 145.06 -16.50 -6.04
N SER A 739 145.67 -16.36 -4.86
CA SER A 739 147.03 -16.85 -4.63
C SER A 739 147.02 -18.37 -4.59
N LEU A 740 147.68 -19.01 -5.56
CA LEU A 740 147.88 -20.45 -5.58
C LEU A 740 149.25 -20.76 -4.98
N ASP A 741 149.30 -21.63 -3.97
CA ASP A 741 150.56 -22.17 -3.46
C ASP A 741 151.14 -23.14 -4.51
N VAL A 742 152.38 -22.86 -4.94
CA VAL A 742 153.11 -23.54 -6.03
C VAL A 742 154.06 -24.59 -5.49
#